data_AF-A0A353R6Q0-F1
#
_entry.id   AF-A0A353R6Q0-F1
#
_cell.length_a   1.000
_cell.length_b   1.000
_cell.length_c   1.000
_cell.angle_alpha   90.00
_cell.angle_beta   90.00
_cell.angle_gamma   90.00
#
_symmetry.space_group_name_H-M   'P 1'
#
loop_
_entity.id
_entity.type
_entity.pdbx_description
1 polymer ?
#
loop_
_entity_poly.entity_id
_entity_poly.type
_entity_poly.pdbx_seq_one_letter_code
_entity_poly.pdbx_strand_id
1 'polypeptide(L)'
;GKAYLMDGRPNRFPRYVVGNTITRPNTEKLKQFKGYVTSDDRGTGRFIDPLPLETGHAMLLAPDAPERMVKITSEDAELMLFDGRVLAQNGWYVVRSLLPAEKTGKVLTWMVEPNAVEGWIREPNIGFSQVGYLPDQPKVSVIELDKKDKPLETASLYKIDNNGNEAVVFNGKIESWGDYYKYHYVKFDFTPICEPGIYYIQYGDCKTNNFIIEGNVYEKITDATSDIWIPIHMNHMYVNQAYRVWHGEPFKEGYLQAPPNTDHFDLHRQGPTTDTPYKALELIPGLNTGGFFDAGDFDIETGSNISVVQNFVQTWEYFKPLRDQTFVDHKQRYVDLHRPDGTPDILQFIEHGTMQLVAQAEILGHMAQTLSNAVLDNYHHLGDAASITDGLPYNPEHGPYEIAADRRSSGVKDDMWAFTSRNPYLDQMAATMFASASRALKGYNDDLSERALQQSKRLLKESTELMAAMPQGRPGRGFGSGNFATNLQLYISTGEQPYLEKFQEQLWPALERNVSGNILTALHAIPHLDASYKEKLRPYVMQYKEYIDQLEKDNPYGVPIGLGNWAGSGAIVSFGTTLCFANRYYPDIIDSNHAFKVTNWLFGCHPYHNYSLVATVGATRPKAVFYGNNRADFSFIPGNVAPGILFRQPDHFENYDDWPFLWGQNEGTIGGNTAYLIFGWAFKYMVN
;
A
#
# COMPACT_ATOMS: atom_id res chain seq x y z
N GLY A 1 -8.07 12.56 25.16
CA GLY A 1 -7.23 13.72 24.78
C GLY A 1 -6.27 14.01 25.91
N LYS A 2 -5.03 14.39 25.59
CA LYS A 2 -4.04 14.83 26.59
C LYS A 2 -4.46 16.16 27.22
N ALA A 3 -4.03 16.43 28.45
CA ALA A 3 -4.23 17.71 29.11
C ALA A 3 -3.24 18.75 28.56
N TYR A 4 -3.60 20.02 28.64
CA TYR A 4 -2.67 21.13 28.43
C TYR A 4 -3.02 22.30 29.35
N LEU A 5 -2.05 23.19 29.58
CA LEU A 5 -2.27 24.47 30.24
C LEU A 5 -2.01 25.61 29.25
N MET A 6 -2.84 26.65 29.26
CA MET A 6 -2.54 27.95 28.63
C MET A 6 -2.51 29.03 29.71
N ASP A 7 -1.36 29.65 29.94
CA ASP A 7 -1.08 30.57 31.05
C ASP A 7 -1.58 30.02 32.40
N GLY A 8 -1.37 28.72 32.64
CA GLY A 8 -1.80 28.02 33.85
C GLY A 8 -3.27 27.59 33.88
N ARG A 9 -4.11 28.00 32.91
CA ARG A 9 -5.51 27.55 32.80
C ARG A 9 -5.55 26.11 32.26
N PRO A 10 -6.10 25.14 33.00
CA PRO A 10 -6.14 23.76 32.55
C PRO A 10 -7.25 23.53 31.53
N ASN A 11 -6.92 22.78 30.47
CA ASN A 11 -7.86 22.36 29.44
C ASN A 11 -7.42 21.01 28.85
N ARG A 12 -8.15 20.50 27.84
CA ARG A 12 -7.94 19.19 27.24
C ARG A 12 -8.11 19.25 25.73
N PHE A 13 -7.24 18.57 25.01
CA PHE A 13 -7.39 18.37 23.57
C PHE A 13 -8.70 17.61 23.26
N PRO A 14 -9.65 18.23 22.51
CA PRO A 14 -10.90 17.58 22.14
C PRO A 14 -10.70 16.26 21.38
N ARG A 15 -11.41 15.20 21.78
CA ARG A 15 -11.39 13.96 20.99
C ARG A 15 -12.02 14.19 19.61
N TYR A 16 -13.16 14.87 19.61
CA TYR A 16 -13.93 15.23 18.42
C TYR A 16 -13.78 16.72 18.12
N VAL A 17 -13.92 17.08 16.86
CA VAL A 17 -13.83 18.46 16.39
C VAL A 17 -15.05 19.25 16.86
N VAL A 18 -14.85 20.20 17.77
CA VAL A 18 -15.94 21.01 18.38
C VAL A 18 -15.57 22.48 18.58
N GLY A 19 -14.59 22.99 17.80
CA GLY A 19 -14.15 24.39 17.87
C GLY A 19 -15.10 25.35 17.16
N ASN A 20 -15.16 26.59 17.64
CA ASN A 20 -15.92 27.66 16.97
C ASN A 20 -15.25 28.04 15.65
N THR A 21 -16.06 28.44 14.67
CA THR A 21 -15.60 28.93 13.37
C THR A 21 -16.39 30.16 12.96
N ILE A 22 -15.82 30.94 12.05
CA ILE A 22 -16.55 31.94 11.28
C ILE A 22 -16.39 31.64 9.79
N THR A 23 -17.11 32.35 8.94
CA THR A 23 -16.91 32.29 7.49
C THR A 23 -16.52 33.65 6.94
N ARG A 24 -15.60 33.67 5.98
CA ARG A 24 -15.06 34.90 5.35
C ARG A 24 -15.18 34.84 3.84
N PRO A 25 -15.24 35.98 3.13
CA PRO A 25 -15.33 35.99 1.67
C PRO A 25 -14.12 35.31 1.02
N ASN A 26 -14.32 34.56 -0.06
CA ASN A 26 -13.23 33.90 -0.80
C ASN A 26 -12.18 34.89 -1.36
N THR A 27 -12.54 36.16 -1.55
CA THR A 27 -11.61 37.23 -1.92
C THR A 27 -10.52 37.47 -0.87
N GLU A 28 -10.74 37.02 0.37
CA GLU A 28 -9.78 37.09 1.48
C GLU A 28 -9.03 35.76 1.70
N LYS A 29 -9.42 34.67 1.02
CA LYS A 29 -8.76 33.36 1.16
C LYS A 29 -7.38 33.42 0.53
N LEU A 30 -6.36 33.02 1.28
CA LEU A 30 -5.01 32.87 0.73
C LEU A 30 -5.03 31.81 -0.38
N LYS A 31 -4.42 32.14 -1.52
CA LYS A 31 -4.31 31.21 -2.65
C LYS A 31 -3.45 30.01 -2.25
N GLN A 32 -3.99 28.81 -2.47
CA GLN A 32 -3.22 27.58 -2.31
C GLN A 32 -2.14 27.47 -3.38
N PHE A 33 -1.17 26.58 -3.13
CA PHE A 33 -0.18 26.19 -4.13
C PHE A 33 -0.87 25.77 -5.43
N LYS A 34 -0.36 26.22 -6.58
CA LYS A 34 -0.97 26.04 -7.92
C LYS A 34 -2.41 26.57 -8.10
N GLY A 35 -2.98 27.24 -7.11
CA GLY A 35 -4.33 27.79 -7.17
C GLY A 35 -5.45 26.76 -6.96
N TYR A 36 -5.14 25.58 -6.42
CA TYR A 36 -6.15 24.56 -6.16
C TYR A 36 -7.19 24.98 -5.13
N VAL A 37 -8.40 24.42 -5.29
CA VAL A 37 -9.51 24.59 -4.36
C VAL A 37 -9.63 23.32 -3.53
N THR A 38 -9.60 23.46 -2.21
CA THR A 38 -9.61 22.36 -1.23
C THR A 38 -10.94 22.26 -0.46
N SER A 39 -12.00 22.86 -0.99
CA SER A 39 -13.31 22.92 -0.35
C SER A 39 -14.38 23.41 -1.34
N ASP A 40 -15.49 22.70 -1.47
CA ASP A 40 -16.72 23.17 -2.12
C ASP A 40 -17.43 24.18 -1.21
N ASP A 41 -17.58 25.43 -1.67
CA ASP A 41 -18.28 26.48 -0.93
C ASP A 41 -19.79 26.52 -1.20
N ARG A 42 -20.31 25.58 -2.01
CA ARG A 42 -21.71 25.48 -2.42
C ARG A 42 -22.27 26.77 -2.99
N GLY A 43 -21.44 27.55 -3.69
CA GLY A 43 -21.80 28.83 -4.28
C GLY A 43 -21.95 29.97 -3.28
N THR A 44 -21.60 29.77 -2.01
CA THR A 44 -21.73 30.83 -0.99
C THR A 44 -20.68 31.93 -1.15
N GLY A 45 -19.59 31.68 -1.89
CA GLY A 45 -18.47 32.61 -2.03
C GLY A 45 -17.69 32.82 -0.74
N ARG A 46 -17.78 31.88 0.21
CA ARG A 46 -17.19 32.00 1.55
C ARG A 46 -16.39 30.75 1.93
N PHE A 47 -15.34 30.94 2.71
CA PHE A 47 -14.54 29.86 3.29
C PHE A 47 -14.62 29.86 4.82
N ILE A 48 -14.37 28.71 5.43
CA ILE A 48 -14.33 28.52 6.88
C ILE A 48 -13.01 29.07 7.43
N ASP A 49 -13.08 29.93 8.45
CA ASP A 49 -11.94 30.43 9.22
C ASP A 49 -12.07 29.92 10.68
N PRO A 50 -11.23 28.97 11.11
CA PRO A 50 -11.27 28.43 12.46
C PRO A 50 -10.90 29.48 13.50
N LEU A 51 -11.61 29.51 14.64
CA LEU A 51 -11.24 30.33 15.79
C LEU A 51 -10.34 29.52 16.75
N PRO A 52 -9.47 30.18 17.54
CA PRO A 52 -8.64 29.48 18.51
C PRO A 52 -9.49 28.79 19.58
N LEU A 53 -9.08 27.59 19.97
CA LEU A 53 -9.59 26.87 21.14
C LEU A 53 -9.22 27.59 22.44
N GLU A 54 -8.03 28.19 22.47
CA GLU A 54 -7.50 28.92 23.62
C GLU A 54 -6.34 29.82 23.15
N THR A 55 -6.09 30.91 23.87
CA THR A 55 -5.00 31.85 23.59
C THR A 55 -4.23 32.26 24.84
N GLY A 56 -2.95 32.59 24.73
CA GLY A 56 -2.09 32.98 25.87
C GLY A 56 -0.63 33.19 25.48
N HIS A 57 0.28 33.26 26.44
CA HIS A 57 1.72 33.49 26.20
C HIS A 57 2.59 32.29 26.62
N ALA A 58 2.05 31.35 27.38
CA ALA A 58 2.72 30.13 27.79
C ALA A 58 1.79 28.91 27.66
N MET A 59 2.14 27.98 26.78
CA MET A 59 1.46 26.70 26.62
C MET A 59 2.29 25.55 27.19
N LEU A 60 1.70 24.73 28.05
CA LEU A 60 2.32 23.49 28.55
C LEU A 60 1.50 22.29 28.09
N LEU A 61 2.10 21.46 27.23
CA LEU A 61 1.50 20.27 26.66
C LEU A 61 1.77 19.05 27.56
N ALA A 62 0.73 18.23 27.80
CA ALA A 62 0.81 16.95 28.49
C ALA A 62 1.61 16.97 29.82
N PRO A 63 1.30 17.88 30.78
CA PRO A 63 1.99 17.92 32.07
C PRO A 63 1.81 16.64 32.91
N ASP A 64 0.83 15.80 32.55
CA ASP A 64 0.53 14.50 33.13
C ASP A 64 1.32 13.34 32.49
N ALA A 65 2.18 13.61 31.51
CA ALA A 65 3.00 12.63 30.80
C ALA A 65 4.40 13.21 30.48
N PRO A 66 5.36 13.14 31.43
CA PRO A 66 6.67 13.78 31.32
C PRO A 66 7.43 13.44 30.03
N GLU A 67 7.26 12.23 29.49
CA GLU A 67 7.87 11.76 28.24
C GLU A 67 7.28 12.40 26.96
N ARG A 68 6.16 13.12 27.09
CA ARG A 68 5.48 13.85 25.99
C ARG A 68 5.34 15.34 26.29
N MET A 69 5.91 15.81 27.40
CA MET A 69 5.73 17.17 27.87
C MET A 69 6.57 18.15 27.03
N VAL A 70 5.92 19.20 26.54
CA VAL A 70 6.55 20.28 25.77
C VAL A 70 5.99 21.61 26.24
N LYS A 71 6.86 22.57 26.52
CA LYS A 71 6.48 23.94 26.86
C LYS A 71 6.78 24.87 25.70
N ILE A 72 5.83 25.74 25.35
CA ILE A 72 5.99 26.79 24.35
C ILE A 72 5.72 28.11 25.06
N THR A 73 6.62 29.07 24.94
CA THR A 73 6.41 30.43 25.46
C THR A 73 6.71 31.48 24.42
N SER A 74 6.00 32.60 24.48
CA SER A 74 6.26 33.78 23.67
C SER A 74 6.04 35.04 24.51
N GLU A 75 7.01 35.94 24.49
CA GLU A 75 6.90 37.26 25.16
C GLU A 75 6.34 38.34 24.22
N ASP A 76 6.54 38.16 22.91
CA ASP A 76 6.29 39.18 21.89
C ASP A 76 4.87 39.08 21.28
N ALA A 77 4.23 37.91 21.35
CA ALA A 77 2.97 37.64 20.70
C ALA A 77 2.15 36.55 21.41
N GLU A 78 0.84 36.61 21.23
CA GLU A 78 -0.07 35.58 21.74
C GLU A 78 0.10 34.27 20.95
N LEU A 79 0.22 33.17 21.67
CA LEU A 79 0.05 31.80 21.20
C LEU A 79 -1.45 31.51 21.07
N MET A 80 -1.85 30.99 19.92
CA MET A 80 -3.22 30.58 19.66
C MET A 80 -3.24 29.10 19.27
N LEU A 81 -4.04 28.30 19.98
CA LEU A 81 -4.24 26.89 19.67
C LEU A 81 -5.45 26.69 18.75
N PHE A 82 -5.29 25.97 17.65
CA PHE A 82 -6.36 25.61 16.72
C PHE A 82 -6.48 24.09 16.58
N ASP A 83 -7.68 23.63 16.26
CA ASP A 83 -7.93 22.29 15.77
C ASP A 83 -8.00 22.30 14.24
N GLY A 84 -6.92 21.87 13.57
CA GLY A 84 -6.84 21.84 12.11
C GLY A 84 -7.87 20.91 11.47
N ARG A 85 -8.44 19.97 12.24
CA ARG A 85 -9.45 19.02 11.75
C ARG A 85 -10.77 19.68 11.38
N VAL A 86 -10.97 20.94 11.76
CA VAL A 86 -12.07 21.78 11.29
C VAL A 86 -12.07 21.93 9.77
N LEU A 87 -10.89 21.91 9.13
CA LEU A 87 -10.75 22.12 7.68
C LEU A 87 -10.47 20.83 6.91
N ALA A 88 -9.81 19.85 7.52
CA ALA A 88 -9.46 18.60 6.87
C ALA A 88 -9.27 17.48 7.90
N GLN A 89 -9.78 16.27 7.65
CA GLN A 89 -9.75 15.16 8.62
C GLN A 89 -8.33 14.74 9.02
N ASN A 90 -7.34 14.98 8.14
CA ASN A 90 -5.91 14.78 8.40
C ASN A 90 -5.23 15.95 9.15
N GLY A 91 -6.00 16.96 9.59
CA GLY A 91 -5.50 18.14 10.27
C GLY A 91 -4.89 17.84 11.63
N TRP A 92 -3.85 18.59 11.99
CA TRP A 92 -3.20 18.53 13.30
C TRP A 92 -3.74 19.60 14.25
N TYR A 93 -3.43 19.48 15.53
CA TYR A 93 -3.45 20.65 16.41
C TYR A 93 -2.36 21.63 15.99
N VAL A 94 -2.73 22.89 15.82
CA VAL A 94 -1.82 23.94 15.36
C VAL A 94 -1.71 25.00 16.43
N VAL A 95 -0.52 25.17 16.98
CA VAL A 95 -0.17 26.40 17.71
C VAL A 95 0.36 27.38 16.67
N ARG A 96 -0.13 28.62 16.66
CA ARG A 96 0.42 29.71 15.84
C ARG A 96 0.32 31.05 16.55
N SER A 97 1.10 32.00 16.08
CA SER A 97 1.04 33.41 16.46
C SER A 97 1.00 34.24 15.19
N LEU A 98 0.37 35.42 15.24
CA LEU A 98 0.35 36.33 14.09
C LEU A 98 1.59 37.20 14.09
N LEU A 99 2.23 37.31 12.92
CA LEU A 99 3.28 38.29 12.72
C LEU A 99 2.65 39.70 12.67
N PRO A 100 3.19 40.66 13.41
CA PRO A 100 2.72 42.04 13.34
C PRO A 100 2.97 42.61 11.94
N ALA A 101 1.94 43.23 11.35
CA ALA A 101 2.05 43.88 10.04
C ALA A 101 3.08 45.01 10.06
N GLU A 102 3.76 45.21 8.93
CA GLU A 102 4.69 46.33 8.68
C GLU A 102 5.90 46.41 9.63
N LYS A 103 6.19 45.34 10.38
CA LYS A 103 7.39 45.25 11.22
C LYS A 103 8.48 44.43 10.54
N THR A 104 9.73 44.83 10.75
CA THR A 104 10.93 44.14 10.27
C THR A 104 11.90 43.85 11.41
N GLY A 105 12.76 42.84 11.27
CA GLY A 105 13.72 42.43 12.30
C GLY A 105 13.18 41.28 13.17
N LYS A 106 13.50 41.28 14.47
CA LYS A 106 12.97 40.31 15.43
C LYS A 106 11.53 40.69 15.78
N VAL A 107 10.57 40.08 15.09
CA VAL A 107 9.13 40.41 15.20
C VAL A 107 8.32 39.43 16.05
N LEU A 108 8.91 38.27 16.36
CA LEU A 108 8.32 37.22 17.19
C LEU A 108 9.43 36.29 17.70
N THR A 109 9.32 35.90 18.97
CA THR A 109 10.15 34.84 19.57
C THR A 109 9.26 33.78 20.17
N TRP A 110 9.55 32.52 19.83
CA TRP A 110 9.08 31.37 20.57
C TRP A 110 10.26 30.69 21.26
N MET A 111 10.05 30.26 22.50
CA MET A 111 10.92 29.30 23.18
C MET A 111 10.15 27.99 23.31
N VAL A 112 10.69 26.93 22.71
CA VAL A 112 10.10 25.58 22.71
C VAL A 112 11.02 24.67 23.52
N GLU A 113 10.53 24.16 24.64
CA GLU A 113 11.28 23.38 25.62
C GLU A 113 10.65 21.99 25.76
N PRO A 114 11.16 20.96 25.04
CA PRO A 114 10.77 19.58 25.30
C PRO A 114 11.34 19.12 26.65
N ASN A 115 10.58 18.32 27.39
CA ASN A 115 11.05 17.75 28.65
C ASN A 115 12.00 16.57 28.39
N ALA A 116 13.14 16.58 29.06
CA ALA A 116 14.08 15.44 29.07
C ALA A 116 13.95 14.69 30.40
N VAL A 117 13.59 13.41 30.35
CA VAL A 117 13.55 12.54 31.52
C VAL A 117 14.96 12.02 31.79
N GLU A 118 15.54 12.37 32.94
CA GLU A 118 16.88 11.95 33.32
C GLU A 118 16.96 10.42 33.46
N GLY A 119 18.01 9.83 32.88
CA GLY A 119 18.23 8.38 32.94
C GLY A 119 17.20 7.54 32.18
N TRP A 120 16.38 8.15 31.31
CA TRP A 120 15.38 7.41 30.54
C TRP A 120 16.02 6.35 29.64
N ILE A 121 15.47 5.14 29.71
CA ILE A 121 15.80 3.99 28.87
C ILE A 121 14.49 3.57 28.20
N ARG A 122 14.51 3.40 26.87
CA ARG A 122 13.35 2.89 26.13
C ARG A 122 13.09 1.43 26.51
N GLU A 123 11.82 1.08 26.73
CA GLU A 123 11.40 -0.31 26.88
C GLU A 123 11.80 -1.16 25.65
N PRO A 124 12.36 -2.37 25.84
CA PRO A 124 12.69 -3.29 24.76
C PRO A 124 11.53 -3.55 23.79
N ASN A 125 11.79 -3.47 22.48
CA ASN A 125 10.86 -3.99 21.48
C ASN A 125 11.20 -5.46 21.18
N ILE A 126 10.39 -6.37 21.70
CA ILE A 126 10.55 -7.83 21.53
C ILE A 126 9.82 -8.26 20.26
N GLY A 127 10.54 -8.44 19.16
CA GLY A 127 9.97 -8.83 17.87
C GLY A 127 9.69 -10.33 17.78
N PHE A 128 8.47 -10.70 17.44
CA PHE A 128 8.03 -12.07 17.12
C PHE A 128 6.85 -12.04 16.12
N SER A 129 6.51 -13.19 15.54
CA SER A 129 5.37 -13.33 14.64
C SER A 129 4.05 -13.33 15.42
N GLN A 130 3.21 -12.33 15.20
CA GLN A 130 1.87 -12.20 15.77
C GLN A 130 0.91 -13.29 15.29
N VAL A 131 1.19 -13.94 14.16
CA VAL A 131 0.43 -15.09 13.63
C VAL A 131 0.84 -16.39 14.32
N GLY A 132 2.09 -16.49 14.75
CA GLY A 132 2.65 -17.68 15.38
C GLY A 132 3.70 -18.40 14.54
N TYR A 133 3.96 -19.66 14.90
CA TYR A 133 5.02 -20.48 14.32
C TYR A 133 4.57 -21.91 14.01
N LEU A 134 5.10 -22.51 12.94
CA LEU A 134 5.01 -23.96 12.74
C LEU A 134 5.91 -24.69 13.76
N PRO A 135 5.60 -25.95 14.15
CA PRO A 135 6.42 -26.74 15.06
C PRO A 135 7.88 -26.85 14.63
N ASP A 136 8.16 -27.06 13.34
CA ASP A 136 9.51 -27.39 12.86
C ASP A 136 10.25 -26.20 12.23
N GLN A 137 9.60 -25.04 12.10
CA GLN A 137 10.27 -23.86 11.54
C GLN A 137 11.27 -23.25 12.55
N PRO A 138 12.30 -22.52 12.08
CA PRO A 138 13.11 -21.68 12.94
C PRO A 138 12.27 -20.61 13.65
N LYS A 139 12.56 -20.40 14.94
CA LYS A 139 11.83 -19.46 15.81
C LYS A 139 12.83 -18.57 16.52
N VAL A 140 13.02 -17.37 15.96
CA VAL A 140 13.98 -16.40 16.47
C VAL A 140 13.24 -15.10 16.74
N SER A 141 13.32 -14.62 17.97
CA SER A 141 12.91 -13.27 18.34
C SER A 141 14.08 -12.31 18.19
N VAL A 142 13.83 -11.16 17.55
CA VAL A 142 14.79 -10.06 17.45
C VAL A 142 14.38 -8.99 18.45
N ILE A 143 15.23 -8.71 19.43
CA ILE A 143 14.95 -7.77 20.52
C ILE A 143 15.76 -6.50 20.29
N GLU A 144 15.06 -5.39 20.11
CA GLU A 144 15.62 -4.05 19.91
C GLU A 144 15.67 -3.30 21.25
N LEU A 145 16.86 -2.86 21.64
CA LEU A 145 17.18 -2.24 22.92
C LEU A 145 17.64 -0.79 22.73
N ASP A 146 17.42 0.06 23.74
CA ASP A 146 18.12 1.34 23.81
C ASP A 146 19.63 1.10 23.84
N LYS A 147 20.42 1.94 23.15
CA LYS A 147 21.88 1.82 23.15
C LYS A 147 22.53 1.94 24.53
N LYS A 148 21.84 2.58 25.48
CA LYS A 148 22.30 2.72 26.86
C LYS A 148 21.84 1.56 27.76
N ASP A 149 20.98 0.69 27.26
CA ASP A 149 20.53 -0.47 28.02
C ASP A 149 21.63 -1.54 28.11
N LYS A 150 21.52 -2.42 29.09
CA LYS A 150 22.44 -3.55 29.28
C LYS A 150 21.76 -4.84 28.84
N PRO A 151 22.22 -5.47 27.74
CA PRO A 151 21.64 -6.74 27.31
C PRO A 151 21.69 -7.80 28.40
N LEU A 152 20.54 -8.39 28.70
CA LEU A 152 20.42 -9.54 29.58
C LEU A 152 21.00 -10.79 28.93
N GLU A 153 21.49 -11.72 29.75
CA GLU A 153 22.11 -12.97 29.27
C GLU A 153 21.09 -13.99 28.73
N THR A 154 19.83 -13.89 29.16
CA THR A 154 18.78 -14.87 28.84
C THR A 154 17.41 -14.22 28.58
N ALA A 155 16.58 -14.93 27.82
CA ALA A 155 15.13 -14.73 27.74
C ALA A 155 14.42 -16.06 28.01
N SER A 156 13.17 -15.97 28.46
CA SER A 156 12.35 -17.14 28.77
C SER A 156 11.13 -17.22 27.86
N LEU A 157 10.77 -18.44 27.47
CA LEU A 157 9.51 -18.76 26.81
C LEU A 157 8.58 -19.40 27.84
N TYR A 158 7.37 -18.87 27.92
CA TYR A 158 6.31 -19.39 28.77
C TYR A 158 5.24 -20.05 27.92
N LYS A 159 4.67 -21.15 28.43
CA LYS A 159 3.48 -21.80 27.89
C LYS A 159 2.29 -21.51 28.80
N ILE A 160 1.13 -21.26 28.20
CA ILE A 160 -0.15 -21.13 28.89
C ILE A 160 -0.90 -22.45 28.77
N ASP A 161 -1.26 -23.06 29.90
CA ASP A 161 -2.01 -24.31 29.94
C ASP A 161 -3.54 -24.11 29.81
N ASN A 162 -4.29 -25.21 29.77
CA ASN A 162 -5.75 -25.20 29.64
C ASN A 162 -6.50 -24.56 30.82
N ASN A 163 -5.84 -24.38 31.97
CA ASN A 163 -6.39 -23.71 33.14
C ASN A 163 -5.98 -22.23 33.20
N GLY A 164 -5.19 -21.75 32.24
CA GLY A 164 -4.61 -20.41 32.22
C GLY A 164 -3.37 -20.24 33.10
N ASN A 165 -2.78 -21.33 33.60
CA ASN A 165 -1.52 -21.24 34.34
C ASN A 165 -0.36 -21.02 33.36
N GLU A 166 0.61 -20.24 33.81
CA GLU A 166 1.80 -19.90 33.03
C GLU A 166 3.00 -20.66 33.59
N ALA A 167 3.74 -21.35 32.72
CA ALA A 167 4.94 -22.08 33.10
C ALA A 167 6.10 -21.78 32.15
N VAL A 168 7.30 -21.58 32.69
CA VAL A 168 8.52 -21.50 31.89
C VAL A 168 8.79 -22.86 31.26
N VAL A 169 8.81 -22.92 29.93
CA VAL A 169 9.12 -24.14 29.18
C VAL A 169 10.50 -24.10 28.54
N PHE A 170 11.08 -22.91 28.39
CA PHE A 170 12.41 -22.73 27.85
C PHE A 170 13.07 -21.49 28.44
N ASN A 171 14.35 -21.60 28.77
CA ASN A 171 15.19 -20.46 29.12
C ASN A 171 16.44 -20.54 28.24
N GLY A 172 16.62 -19.58 27.35
CA GLY A 172 17.67 -19.61 26.33
C GLY A 172 18.60 -18.43 26.42
N LYS A 173 19.83 -18.64 25.96
CA LYS A 173 20.86 -17.61 25.91
C LYS A 173 20.51 -16.55 24.85
N ILE A 174 20.83 -15.30 25.17
CA ILE A 174 20.74 -14.18 24.24
C ILE A 174 22.04 -14.07 23.43
N GLU A 175 21.88 -13.90 22.13
CA GLU A 175 22.98 -13.69 21.19
C GLU A 175 23.02 -12.24 20.72
N SER A 176 24.17 -11.58 20.85
CA SER A 176 24.34 -10.22 20.34
C SER A 176 24.38 -10.24 18.80
N TRP A 177 23.57 -9.41 18.16
CA TRP A 177 23.73 -9.09 16.74
C TRP A 177 24.59 -7.82 16.57
N GLY A 178 24.29 -6.76 17.34
CA GLY A 178 25.06 -5.51 17.32
C GLY A 178 24.21 -4.25 17.16
N ASP A 179 24.86 -3.13 16.84
CA ASP A 179 24.19 -1.84 16.64
C ASP A 179 23.64 -1.71 15.22
N TYR A 180 22.39 -1.27 15.11
CA TYR A 180 21.78 -0.90 13.84
C TYR A 180 21.03 0.42 13.99
N TYR A 181 21.53 1.46 13.32
CA TYR A 181 21.06 2.84 13.47
C TYR A 181 21.00 3.28 14.94
N LYS A 182 19.84 3.71 15.43
CA LYS A 182 19.64 4.28 16.76
C LYS A 182 19.72 3.26 17.90
N TYR A 183 19.56 1.96 17.63
CA TYR A 183 19.34 0.92 18.65
C TYR A 183 20.38 -0.20 18.61
N HIS A 184 20.41 -1.01 19.68
CA HIS A 184 21.21 -2.21 19.81
C HIS A 184 20.31 -3.46 19.72
N TYR A 185 20.75 -4.51 19.06
CA TYR A 185 19.92 -5.68 18.76
C TYR A 185 20.54 -6.97 19.26
N VAL A 186 19.69 -7.79 19.85
CA VAL A 186 20.01 -9.15 20.30
C VAL A 186 18.97 -10.15 19.80
N LYS A 187 19.31 -11.44 19.80
CA LYS A 187 18.47 -12.53 19.30
C LYS A 187 18.21 -13.56 20.40
N PHE A 188 16.98 -14.05 20.44
CA PHE A 188 16.54 -15.16 21.29
C PHE A 188 16.01 -16.28 20.40
N ASP A 189 16.76 -17.38 20.30
CA ASP A 189 16.39 -18.56 19.53
C ASP A 189 15.67 -19.58 20.42
N PHE A 190 14.39 -19.81 20.14
CA PHE A 190 13.55 -20.81 20.80
C PHE A 190 13.07 -21.89 19.82
N THR A 191 13.78 -22.08 18.72
CA THR A 191 13.54 -23.12 17.71
C THR A 191 13.34 -24.51 18.30
N PRO A 192 14.07 -24.97 19.35
CA PRO A 192 13.89 -26.30 19.93
C PRO A 192 12.49 -26.58 20.49
N ILE A 193 11.66 -25.55 20.69
CA ILE A 193 10.29 -25.71 21.18
C ILE A 193 9.36 -25.96 19.98
N CYS A 194 8.97 -27.22 19.81
CA CYS A 194 8.08 -27.68 18.74
C CYS A 194 6.68 -28.06 19.24
N GLU A 195 6.48 -28.15 20.56
CA GLU A 195 5.20 -28.58 21.11
C GLU A 195 4.11 -27.56 20.76
N PRO A 196 2.94 -27.99 20.25
CA PRO A 196 1.85 -27.07 20.02
C PRO A 196 1.29 -26.43 21.29
N GLY A 197 0.81 -25.20 21.17
CA GLY A 197 0.21 -24.46 22.29
C GLY A 197 0.25 -22.95 22.16
N ILE A 198 -0.12 -22.29 23.26
CA ILE A 198 -0.13 -20.83 23.39
C ILE A 198 1.07 -20.41 24.23
N TYR A 199 1.86 -19.47 23.71
CA TYR A 199 3.13 -19.06 24.28
C TYR A 199 3.27 -17.54 24.38
N TYR A 200 4.18 -17.08 25.22
CA TYR A 200 4.68 -15.70 25.22
C TYR A 200 6.17 -15.66 25.57
N ILE A 201 6.84 -14.56 25.22
CA ILE A 201 8.26 -14.32 25.53
C ILE A 201 8.35 -13.35 26.72
N GLN A 202 9.29 -13.64 27.63
CA GLN A 202 9.68 -12.76 28.72
C GLN A 202 11.16 -12.38 28.57
N TYR A 203 11.44 -11.08 28.55
CA TYR A 203 12.80 -10.53 28.58
C TYR A 203 12.93 -9.52 29.72
N GLY A 204 13.61 -9.91 30.80
CA GLY A 204 13.62 -9.13 32.04
C GLY A 204 12.20 -8.98 32.58
N ASP A 205 11.76 -7.73 32.80
CA ASP A 205 10.40 -7.42 33.26
C ASP A 205 9.39 -7.26 32.10
N CYS A 206 9.84 -7.32 30.84
CA CYS A 206 9.00 -7.13 29.67
C CYS A 206 8.34 -8.45 29.23
N LYS A 207 7.01 -8.50 29.31
CA LYS A 207 6.16 -9.62 28.88
C LYS A 207 5.47 -9.29 27.56
N THR A 208 5.58 -10.17 26.56
CA THR A 208 4.85 -10.00 25.30
C THR A 208 3.37 -10.39 25.40
N ASN A 209 2.56 -10.04 24.40
CA ASN A 209 1.31 -10.75 24.17
C ASN A 209 1.57 -12.20 23.71
N ASN A 210 0.51 -12.99 23.55
CA ASN A 210 0.62 -14.38 23.17
C ASN A 210 0.80 -14.58 21.65
N PHE A 211 1.33 -15.75 21.29
CA PHE A 211 1.34 -16.32 19.95
C PHE A 211 1.14 -17.84 20.02
N ILE A 212 0.84 -18.45 18.88
CA ILE A 212 0.56 -19.90 18.77
C ILE A 212 1.76 -20.61 18.14
N ILE A 213 2.08 -21.80 18.63
CA ILE A 213 2.85 -22.79 17.87
C ILE A 213 1.87 -23.88 17.46
N GLU A 214 1.65 -24.06 16.15
CA GLU A 214 0.74 -25.08 15.60
C GLU A 214 1.00 -25.29 14.11
N GLY A 215 0.69 -26.48 13.58
CA GLY A 215 0.93 -26.86 12.19
C GLY A 215 0.11 -26.08 11.15
N ASN A 216 -0.89 -25.30 11.56
CA ASN A 216 -1.82 -24.62 10.64
C ASN A 216 -1.85 -23.09 10.78
N VAL A 217 -0.90 -22.49 11.51
CA VAL A 217 -0.90 -21.03 11.79
C VAL A 217 -0.95 -20.16 10.53
N TYR A 218 -0.48 -20.67 9.38
CA TYR A 218 -0.43 -19.92 8.13
C TYR A 218 -1.58 -20.21 7.15
N GLU A 219 -2.51 -21.13 7.44
CA GLU A 219 -3.52 -21.55 6.45
C GLU A 219 -4.40 -20.40 5.93
N LYS A 220 -4.78 -19.49 6.83
CA LYS A 220 -5.78 -18.44 6.59
C LYS A 220 -5.20 -17.05 6.37
N ILE A 221 -3.88 -16.93 6.20
CA ILE A 221 -3.21 -15.62 6.21
C ILE A 221 -3.65 -14.70 5.05
N THR A 222 -4.21 -15.26 3.97
CA THR A 222 -4.68 -14.52 2.80
C THR A 222 -6.19 -14.28 2.79
N ASP A 223 -6.96 -14.97 3.64
CA ASP A 223 -8.42 -15.06 3.52
C ASP A 223 -9.09 -13.69 3.66
N ALA A 224 -8.69 -12.88 4.64
CA ALA A 224 -9.25 -11.53 4.80
C ALA A 224 -8.90 -10.62 3.61
N THR A 225 -7.73 -10.80 2.99
CA THR A 225 -7.33 -10.03 1.81
C THR A 225 -8.20 -10.38 0.60
N SER A 226 -8.48 -11.66 0.37
CA SER A 226 -9.33 -12.12 -0.74
C SER A 226 -10.82 -11.82 -0.53
N ASP A 227 -11.33 -12.03 0.67
CA ASP A 227 -12.79 -12.05 0.92
C ASP A 227 -13.36 -10.68 1.23
N ILE A 228 -12.51 -9.77 1.70
CA ILE A 228 -12.93 -8.48 2.23
C ILE A 228 -12.19 -7.38 1.49
N TRP A 229 -10.86 -7.33 1.60
CA TRP A 229 -10.10 -6.19 1.09
C TRP A 229 -10.25 -6.00 -0.42
N ILE A 230 -9.99 -7.04 -1.22
CA ILE A 230 -10.03 -6.96 -2.69
C ILE A 230 -11.43 -6.59 -3.23
N PRO A 231 -12.52 -7.27 -2.81
CA PRO A 231 -13.88 -6.91 -3.24
C PRO A 231 -14.27 -5.45 -2.93
N ILE A 232 -13.82 -4.90 -1.81
CA ILE A 232 -14.09 -3.50 -1.42
C ILE A 232 -13.41 -2.48 -2.35
N HIS A 233 -12.38 -2.89 -3.09
CA HIS A 233 -11.69 -2.00 -4.03
C HIS A 233 -12.19 -2.16 -5.47
N MET A 234 -13.21 -2.99 -5.73
CA MET A 234 -13.78 -3.17 -7.07
C MET A 234 -14.50 -1.89 -7.52
N ASN A 235 -13.90 -1.17 -8.45
CA ASN A 235 -14.41 0.11 -8.94
C ASN A 235 -15.61 -0.12 -9.89
N HIS A 236 -16.44 0.89 -10.08
CA HIS A 236 -17.64 0.85 -10.92
C HIS A 236 -18.71 -0.18 -10.49
N MET A 237 -18.62 -0.70 -9.27
CA MET A 237 -19.55 -1.65 -8.68
C MET A 237 -20.18 -1.06 -7.41
N TYR A 238 -21.44 -1.40 -7.14
CA TYR A 238 -22.00 -1.33 -5.81
C TYR A 238 -21.44 -2.48 -4.96
N VAL A 239 -20.86 -2.17 -3.80
CA VAL A 239 -20.23 -3.20 -2.94
C VAL A 239 -20.95 -3.29 -1.59
N ASN A 240 -21.58 -4.45 -1.37
CA ASN A 240 -22.36 -4.77 -0.18
C ASN A 240 -21.67 -5.81 0.72
N GLN A 241 -21.86 -5.67 2.03
CA GLN A 241 -21.51 -6.66 3.03
C GLN A 241 -22.62 -6.73 4.10
N ALA A 242 -23.55 -7.66 3.95
CA ALA A 242 -24.72 -7.81 4.83
C ALA A 242 -25.49 -6.49 5.02
N TYR A 243 -25.42 -5.86 6.19
CA TYR A 243 -26.08 -4.57 6.48
C TYR A 243 -25.23 -3.34 6.16
N ARG A 244 -23.98 -3.53 5.71
CA ARG A 244 -23.04 -2.46 5.40
C ARG A 244 -22.90 -2.31 3.89
N VAL A 245 -23.03 -1.09 3.41
CA VAL A 245 -22.58 -0.70 2.08
C VAL A 245 -21.20 -0.10 2.22
N TRP A 246 -20.23 -0.59 1.45
CA TRP A 246 -18.88 -0.02 1.41
C TRP A 246 -18.85 1.19 0.49
N HIS A 247 -19.44 1.05 -0.70
CA HIS A 247 -19.75 2.16 -1.60
C HIS A 247 -20.87 1.77 -2.57
N GLY A 248 -21.56 2.79 -3.09
CA GLY A 248 -22.45 2.66 -4.24
C GLY A 248 -21.67 2.44 -5.55
N GLU A 249 -22.30 2.69 -6.71
CA GLU A 249 -21.61 2.66 -8.01
C GLU A 249 -20.90 4.00 -8.30
N PRO A 250 -19.56 4.10 -8.15
CA PRO A 250 -18.83 5.32 -8.47
C PRO A 250 -18.68 5.53 -9.98
N PHE A 251 -18.50 6.79 -10.37
CA PHE A 251 -18.03 7.23 -11.70
C PHE A 251 -18.86 6.71 -12.89
N LYS A 252 -20.17 6.53 -12.69
CA LYS A 252 -21.10 6.05 -13.73
C LYS A 252 -21.23 7.03 -14.91
N GLU A 253 -20.98 8.31 -14.66
CA GLU A 253 -20.91 9.41 -15.62
C GLU A 253 -19.72 9.30 -16.58
N GLY A 254 -18.70 8.51 -16.22
CA GLY A 254 -17.53 8.24 -17.05
C GLY A 254 -16.35 9.17 -16.75
N TYR A 255 -15.45 9.25 -17.74
CA TYR A 255 -14.20 9.98 -17.61
C TYR A 255 -14.06 10.97 -18.74
N LEU A 256 -13.74 12.21 -18.41
CA LEU A 256 -13.40 13.22 -19.39
C LEU A 256 -11.92 13.10 -19.77
N GLN A 257 -11.59 13.40 -21.02
CA GLN A 257 -10.20 13.53 -21.45
C GLN A 257 -9.50 14.67 -20.70
N ALA A 258 -8.42 14.36 -19.96
CA ALA A 258 -7.64 15.37 -19.25
C ALA A 258 -7.16 16.47 -20.22
N PRO A 259 -7.23 17.76 -19.85
CA PRO A 259 -6.77 18.85 -20.71
C PRO A 259 -5.26 18.76 -21.00
N PRO A 260 -4.79 19.10 -22.22
CA PRO A 260 -3.36 19.19 -22.51
C PRO A 260 -2.60 20.14 -21.57
N ASN A 261 -1.34 19.84 -21.32
CA ASN A 261 -0.44 20.58 -20.42
C ASN A 261 -0.94 20.68 -18.98
N THR A 262 -1.62 19.63 -18.49
CA THR A 262 -2.08 19.54 -17.10
C THR A 262 -0.98 18.98 -16.21
N ASP A 263 -0.73 19.64 -15.08
CA ASP A 263 0.17 19.22 -14.01
C ASP A 263 -0.65 18.99 -12.73
N HIS A 264 -1.09 17.74 -12.54
CA HIS A 264 -2.08 17.33 -11.54
C HIS A 264 -1.51 17.34 -10.12
N PHE A 265 -2.38 17.37 -9.10
CA PHE A 265 -1.96 17.43 -7.70
C PHE A 265 -1.40 16.10 -7.19
N ASP A 266 -1.73 14.99 -7.84
CA ASP A 266 -1.28 13.64 -7.47
C ASP A 266 -0.18 13.12 -8.40
N LEU A 267 0.79 13.97 -8.73
CA LEU A 267 2.00 13.59 -9.49
C LEU A 267 1.77 13.09 -10.94
N HIS A 268 0.53 13.12 -11.43
CA HIS A 268 0.17 12.82 -12.81
C HIS A 268 0.29 14.04 -13.73
N ARG A 269 0.39 13.79 -15.04
CA ARG A 269 0.46 14.86 -16.04
C ARG A 269 -0.16 14.48 -17.37
N GLN A 270 -0.77 15.46 -18.02
CA GLN A 270 -1.12 15.40 -19.43
C GLN A 270 -0.10 16.22 -20.22
N GLY A 271 0.50 15.60 -21.23
CA GLY A 271 1.39 16.23 -22.19
C GLY A 271 0.67 17.24 -23.10
N PRO A 272 1.38 17.75 -24.13
CA PRO A 272 0.86 18.80 -25.00
C PRO A 272 -0.28 18.33 -25.94
N THR A 273 -0.49 17.03 -26.05
CA THR A 273 -1.52 16.36 -26.85
C THR A 273 -2.34 15.43 -25.96
N THR A 274 -3.52 15.03 -26.44
CA THR A 274 -4.34 14.00 -25.79
C THR A 274 -3.87 12.58 -26.19
N ASP A 275 -3.13 12.44 -27.29
CA ASP A 275 -2.74 11.17 -27.92
C ASP A 275 -3.93 10.25 -28.27
N THR A 276 -5.15 10.79 -28.22
CA THR A 276 -6.43 10.09 -28.46
C THR A 276 -7.27 10.92 -29.44
N PRO A 277 -8.35 10.37 -30.02
CA PRO A 277 -9.28 11.15 -30.85
C PRO A 277 -10.14 12.13 -30.04
N TYR A 278 -10.13 12.06 -28.70
CA TYR A 278 -10.97 12.88 -27.82
C TYR A 278 -10.33 14.24 -27.55
N LYS A 279 -11.15 15.28 -27.53
CA LYS A 279 -10.76 16.65 -27.18
C LYS A 279 -10.69 16.81 -25.68
N ALA A 280 -9.98 17.85 -25.22
CA ALA A 280 -9.97 18.22 -23.81
C ALA A 280 -11.41 18.36 -23.26
N LEU A 281 -11.68 17.74 -22.11
CA LEU A 281 -12.98 17.73 -21.43
C LEU A 281 -14.11 17.07 -22.24
N GLU A 282 -13.78 16.29 -23.27
CA GLU A 282 -14.74 15.42 -23.95
C GLU A 282 -14.89 14.11 -23.17
N LEU A 283 -16.13 13.64 -23.01
CA LEU A 283 -16.42 12.34 -22.42
C LEU A 283 -15.83 11.22 -23.27
N ILE A 284 -15.05 10.35 -22.65
CA ILE A 284 -14.53 9.13 -23.27
C ILE A 284 -15.50 7.99 -22.96
N PRO A 285 -16.21 7.45 -23.98
CA PRO A 285 -17.23 6.44 -23.75
C PRO A 285 -16.61 5.10 -23.35
N GLY A 286 -17.15 4.47 -22.30
CA GLY A 286 -16.87 3.05 -21.99
C GLY A 286 -15.71 2.76 -21.04
N LEU A 287 -15.09 3.78 -20.42
CA LEU A 287 -14.06 3.58 -19.40
C LEU A 287 -14.60 3.29 -17.99
N ASN A 288 -15.90 3.50 -17.75
CA ASN A 288 -16.58 3.27 -16.48
C ASN A 288 -16.97 1.79 -16.26
N THR A 289 -16.00 0.89 -16.40
CA THR A 289 -16.19 -0.56 -16.23
C THR A 289 -14.96 -1.18 -15.58
N GLY A 290 -15.14 -2.14 -14.67
CA GLY A 290 -14.05 -2.92 -14.10
C GLY A 290 -13.02 -2.11 -13.30
N GLY A 291 -11.88 -2.74 -13.02
CA GLY A 291 -10.71 -2.08 -12.40
C GLY A 291 -10.84 -1.93 -10.89
N PHE A 292 -9.73 -1.59 -10.25
CA PHE A 292 -9.65 -1.48 -8.79
C PHE A 292 -9.15 -0.10 -8.37
N PHE A 293 -9.71 0.43 -7.27
CA PHE A 293 -9.13 1.61 -6.62
C PHE A 293 -7.68 1.33 -6.24
N ASP A 294 -6.76 2.27 -6.50
CA ASP A 294 -5.32 2.05 -6.30
C ASP A 294 -4.96 1.88 -4.82
N ALA A 295 -5.46 2.78 -3.97
CA ALA A 295 -5.05 2.82 -2.58
C ALA A 295 -6.15 3.36 -1.64
N GLY A 296 -5.80 4.30 -0.76
CA GLY A 296 -6.75 4.96 0.11
C GLY A 296 -7.51 6.11 -0.56
N ASP A 297 -7.19 6.43 -1.80
CA ASP A 297 -7.99 7.24 -2.69
C ASP A 297 -8.82 6.35 -3.65
N PHE A 298 -9.51 6.97 -4.60
CA PHE A 298 -10.50 6.28 -5.45
C PHE A 298 -10.13 6.32 -6.94
N ASP A 299 -8.87 6.56 -7.25
CA ASP A 299 -8.39 6.60 -8.62
C ASP A 299 -8.08 5.18 -9.17
N ILE A 300 -7.79 5.10 -10.46
CA ILE A 300 -7.20 3.91 -11.09
C ILE A 300 -5.80 4.29 -11.58
N GLU A 301 -4.77 3.99 -10.79
CA GLU A 301 -3.39 3.95 -11.29
C GLU A 301 -3.23 2.73 -12.21
N THR A 302 -3.01 3.00 -13.51
CA THR A 302 -3.03 1.94 -14.53
C THR A 302 -1.86 0.96 -14.36
N GLY A 303 -0.68 1.43 -13.97
CA GLY A 303 0.49 0.60 -13.71
C GLY A 303 0.24 -0.38 -12.57
N SER A 304 -0.34 0.08 -11.47
CA SER A 304 -0.77 -0.75 -10.36
C SER A 304 -1.82 -1.77 -10.79
N ASN A 305 -2.87 -1.36 -11.51
CA ASN A 305 -3.92 -2.28 -11.97
C ASN A 305 -3.38 -3.37 -12.92
N ILE A 306 -2.37 -3.05 -13.75
CA ILE A 306 -1.66 -4.06 -14.55
C ILE A 306 -0.98 -5.10 -13.63
N SER A 307 -0.28 -4.67 -12.58
CA SER A 307 0.36 -5.57 -11.61
C SER A 307 -0.67 -6.38 -10.81
N VAL A 308 -1.81 -5.80 -10.47
CA VAL A 308 -2.92 -6.49 -9.79
C VAL A 308 -3.41 -7.69 -10.59
N VAL A 309 -3.74 -7.49 -11.87
CA VAL A 309 -4.19 -8.60 -12.73
C VAL A 309 -3.08 -9.64 -12.90
N GLN A 310 -1.81 -9.22 -13.03
CA GLN A 310 -0.68 -10.16 -13.08
C GLN A 310 -0.58 -11.02 -11.81
N ASN A 311 -0.72 -10.42 -10.62
CA ASN A 311 -0.69 -11.13 -9.35
C ASN A 311 -1.83 -12.15 -9.26
N PHE A 312 -3.03 -11.80 -9.71
CA PHE A 312 -4.16 -12.73 -9.74
C PHE A 312 -3.95 -13.88 -10.72
N VAL A 313 -3.48 -13.59 -11.93
CA VAL A 313 -3.20 -14.63 -12.94
C VAL A 313 -2.12 -15.58 -12.44
N GLN A 314 -1.04 -15.08 -11.86
CA GLN A 314 0.00 -15.96 -11.28
C GLN A 314 -0.57 -16.80 -10.13
N THR A 315 -1.41 -16.22 -9.29
CA THR A 315 -2.06 -16.96 -8.19
C THR A 315 -2.92 -18.10 -8.74
N TRP A 316 -3.70 -17.82 -9.79
CA TRP A 316 -4.51 -18.80 -10.48
C TRP A 316 -3.67 -19.89 -11.15
N GLU A 317 -2.68 -19.53 -11.96
CA GLU A 317 -1.91 -20.50 -12.75
C GLU A 317 -1.07 -21.44 -11.88
N TYR A 318 -0.48 -20.96 -10.79
CA TYR A 318 0.38 -21.77 -9.93
C TYR A 318 -0.37 -22.54 -8.84
N PHE A 319 -1.46 -22.00 -8.31
CA PHE A 319 -2.11 -22.54 -7.11
C PHE A 319 -3.57 -22.91 -7.30
N LYS A 320 -4.25 -22.39 -8.34
CA LYS A 320 -5.66 -22.64 -8.65
C LYS A 320 -6.58 -22.62 -7.42
N PRO A 321 -6.57 -21.53 -6.63
CA PRO A 321 -7.39 -21.49 -5.42
C PRO A 321 -8.87 -21.60 -5.80
N LEU A 322 -9.59 -22.48 -5.10
CA LEU A 322 -11.02 -22.73 -5.29
C LEU A 322 -11.89 -21.95 -4.28
N ARG A 323 -11.30 -20.96 -3.62
CA ARG A 323 -12.01 -20.11 -2.68
C ARG A 323 -13.07 -19.30 -3.43
N ASP A 324 -14.29 -19.32 -2.91
CA ASP A 324 -15.48 -18.67 -3.46
C ASP A 324 -16.26 -18.13 -2.26
N GLN A 325 -16.05 -16.84 -1.96
CA GLN A 325 -16.67 -16.12 -0.84
C GLN A 325 -17.30 -14.80 -1.31
N THR A 326 -17.26 -14.49 -2.60
CA THR A 326 -17.73 -13.21 -3.16
C THR A 326 -18.64 -13.45 -4.36
N PHE A 327 -19.84 -12.87 -4.33
CA PHE A 327 -20.73 -12.84 -5.49
C PHE A 327 -20.39 -11.60 -6.31
N VAL A 328 -20.05 -11.76 -7.60
CA VAL A 328 -19.82 -10.62 -8.52
C VAL A 328 -20.76 -10.73 -9.72
N ASP A 329 -21.57 -9.68 -9.94
CA ASP A 329 -22.37 -9.52 -11.15
C ASP A 329 -21.96 -8.25 -11.89
N HIS A 330 -21.08 -8.40 -12.89
CA HIS A 330 -20.61 -7.32 -13.76
C HIS A 330 -21.73 -6.62 -14.53
N LYS A 331 -22.82 -7.31 -14.85
CA LYS A 331 -23.94 -6.74 -15.61
C LYS A 331 -24.83 -5.87 -14.72
N GLN A 332 -25.07 -6.32 -13.49
CA GLN A 332 -25.80 -5.55 -12.48
C GLN A 332 -24.91 -4.55 -11.73
N ARG A 333 -23.59 -4.58 -11.98
CA ARG A 333 -22.58 -3.80 -11.26
C ARG A 333 -22.69 -3.97 -9.75
N TYR A 334 -22.78 -5.22 -9.31
CA TYR A 334 -23.04 -5.54 -7.90
C TYR A 334 -22.05 -6.57 -7.36
N VAL A 335 -21.56 -6.34 -6.15
CA VAL A 335 -20.69 -7.23 -5.39
C VAL A 335 -21.32 -7.48 -4.02
N ASP A 336 -21.37 -8.73 -3.59
CA ASP A 336 -21.86 -9.14 -2.26
C ASP A 336 -20.80 -9.98 -1.56
N LEU A 337 -20.18 -9.44 -0.52
CA LEU A 337 -19.18 -10.14 0.27
C LEU A 337 -19.84 -11.27 1.10
N HIS A 338 -19.09 -12.35 1.34
CA HIS A 338 -19.51 -13.55 2.08
C HIS A 338 -20.66 -14.32 1.43
N ARG A 339 -20.84 -14.17 0.12
CA ARG A 339 -21.87 -14.85 -0.65
C ARG A 339 -21.22 -15.64 -1.79
N PRO A 340 -21.08 -16.97 -1.67
CA PRO A 340 -20.54 -17.77 -2.76
C PRO A 340 -21.49 -17.82 -3.97
N ASP A 341 -20.94 -17.95 -5.16
CA ASP A 341 -21.71 -18.03 -6.42
C ASP A 341 -21.35 -19.24 -7.31
N GLY A 342 -20.41 -20.08 -6.86
CA GLY A 342 -19.91 -21.25 -7.56
C GLY A 342 -18.67 -20.98 -8.42
N THR A 343 -18.23 -19.73 -8.53
CA THR A 343 -17.04 -19.32 -9.29
C THR A 343 -15.90 -18.96 -8.35
N PRO A 344 -14.70 -19.52 -8.52
CA PRO A 344 -13.54 -19.08 -7.74
C PRO A 344 -13.34 -17.57 -7.82
N ASP A 345 -13.25 -16.90 -6.67
CA ASP A 345 -13.18 -15.44 -6.56
C ASP A 345 -12.06 -14.86 -7.43
N ILE A 346 -10.92 -15.56 -7.50
CA ILE A 346 -9.75 -15.13 -8.27
C ILE A 346 -10.03 -15.00 -9.76
N LEU A 347 -10.91 -15.83 -10.35
CA LEU A 347 -11.28 -15.72 -11.76
C LEU A 347 -12.14 -14.48 -12.00
N GLN A 348 -13.05 -14.20 -11.09
CA GLN A 348 -13.90 -13.01 -11.13
C GLN A 348 -13.05 -11.73 -11.00
N PHE A 349 -12.03 -11.74 -10.14
CA PHE A 349 -11.09 -10.63 -10.00
C PHE A 349 -10.20 -10.41 -11.23
N ILE A 350 -9.75 -11.49 -11.88
CA ILE A 350 -9.01 -11.41 -13.16
C ILE A 350 -9.90 -10.78 -14.23
N GLU A 351 -11.15 -11.23 -14.36
CA GLU A 351 -12.11 -10.66 -15.30
C GLU A 351 -12.32 -9.16 -15.04
N HIS A 352 -12.62 -8.79 -13.79
CA HIS A 352 -12.90 -7.42 -13.41
C HIS A 352 -11.77 -6.45 -13.76
N GLY A 353 -10.53 -6.79 -13.42
CA GLY A 353 -9.37 -5.96 -13.76
C GLY A 353 -9.07 -5.96 -15.26
N THR A 354 -9.18 -7.12 -15.92
CA THR A 354 -8.90 -7.24 -17.37
C THR A 354 -9.90 -6.43 -18.20
N MET A 355 -11.19 -6.40 -17.83
CA MET A 355 -12.23 -5.62 -18.52
C MET A 355 -11.85 -4.15 -18.66
N GLN A 356 -11.37 -3.53 -17.57
CA GLN A 356 -11.02 -2.11 -17.56
C GLN A 356 -9.78 -1.83 -18.42
N LEU A 357 -8.75 -2.66 -18.29
CA LEU A 357 -7.50 -2.47 -19.02
C LEU A 357 -7.71 -2.72 -20.53
N VAL A 358 -8.51 -3.72 -20.92
CA VAL A 358 -8.90 -3.93 -22.33
C VAL A 358 -9.69 -2.73 -22.84
N ALA A 359 -10.63 -2.19 -22.05
CA ALA A 359 -11.38 -1.00 -22.42
C ALA A 359 -10.45 0.18 -22.71
N GLN A 360 -9.45 0.45 -21.85
CA GLN A 360 -8.43 1.47 -22.14
C GLN A 360 -7.72 1.21 -23.47
N ALA A 361 -7.16 0.01 -23.65
CA ALA A 361 -6.39 -0.33 -24.84
C ALA A 361 -7.20 -0.18 -26.14
N GLU A 362 -8.48 -0.54 -26.14
CA GLU A 362 -9.36 -0.47 -27.31
C GLU A 362 -9.93 0.93 -27.57
N ILE A 363 -10.37 1.64 -26.52
CA ILE A 363 -11.04 2.93 -26.65
C ILE A 363 -10.03 4.06 -26.87
N LEU A 364 -8.90 4.02 -26.17
CA LEU A 364 -7.84 5.03 -26.26
C LEU A 364 -6.82 4.68 -27.35
N GLY A 365 -6.65 3.39 -27.64
CA GLY A 365 -5.61 2.86 -28.51
C GLY A 365 -4.32 2.45 -27.77
N HIS A 366 -4.17 2.82 -26.50
CA HIS A 366 -3.02 2.55 -25.63
C HIS A 366 -3.43 2.72 -24.15
N MET A 367 -2.50 2.50 -23.23
CA MET A 367 -2.79 2.62 -21.79
C MET A 367 -2.81 4.09 -21.33
N ALA A 368 -3.84 4.49 -20.59
CA ALA A 368 -3.81 5.75 -19.84
C ALA A 368 -2.81 5.63 -18.68
N GLN A 369 -2.27 6.75 -18.20
CA GLN A 369 -1.42 6.79 -17.01
C GLN A 369 -2.25 6.54 -15.73
N THR A 370 -3.36 7.26 -15.60
CA THR A 370 -4.32 7.11 -14.50
C THR A 370 -5.71 7.54 -14.96
N LEU A 371 -6.73 7.07 -14.26
CA LEU A 371 -8.07 7.67 -14.26
C LEU A 371 -8.34 8.25 -12.86
N SER A 372 -8.34 9.58 -12.72
CA SER A 372 -8.25 10.25 -11.41
C SER A 372 -9.09 11.53 -11.32
N ASN A 373 -9.28 12.05 -10.11
CA ASN A 373 -10.13 13.21 -9.83
C ASN A 373 -9.66 14.47 -10.56
N ALA A 374 -10.60 15.27 -11.08
CA ALA A 374 -10.31 16.56 -11.70
C ALA A 374 -10.05 17.69 -10.69
N VAL A 375 -10.58 17.57 -9.47
CA VAL A 375 -10.60 18.63 -8.46
C VAL A 375 -10.04 18.11 -7.14
N LEU A 376 -9.17 18.91 -6.51
CA LEU A 376 -8.48 18.52 -5.27
C LEU A 376 -9.45 18.28 -4.11
N ASP A 377 -10.58 18.99 -4.06
CA ASP A 377 -11.60 18.76 -3.03
C ASP A 377 -12.24 17.37 -3.08
N ASN A 378 -12.29 16.74 -4.26
CA ASN A 378 -12.82 15.39 -4.42
C ASN A 378 -11.76 14.34 -4.09
N TYR A 379 -10.48 14.67 -4.26
CA TYR A 379 -9.38 13.73 -4.09
C TYR A 379 -9.16 13.31 -2.63
N HIS A 380 -9.37 14.23 -1.68
CA HIS A 380 -9.27 13.93 -0.25
C HIS A 380 -10.57 13.37 0.37
N HIS A 381 -11.55 12.97 -0.46
CA HIS A 381 -12.83 12.37 -0.03
C HIS A 381 -12.63 11.10 0.80
N LEU A 382 -13.56 10.85 1.73
CA LEU A 382 -13.58 9.70 2.62
C LEU A 382 -15.01 9.14 2.70
N GLY A 383 -15.14 7.81 2.69
CA GLY A 383 -16.44 7.14 2.77
C GLY A 383 -16.91 6.60 1.42
N ASP A 384 -18.19 6.80 1.09
CA ASP A 384 -18.82 6.24 -0.10
C ASP A 384 -18.27 6.87 -1.38
N ALA A 385 -17.54 6.07 -2.18
CA ALA A 385 -16.96 6.48 -3.45
C ALA A 385 -18.00 7.02 -4.44
N ALA A 386 -19.24 6.52 -4.39
CA ALA A 386 -20.32 6.95 -5.28
C ALA A 386 -20.82 8.38 -5.02
N SER A 387 -20.37 9.00 -3.93
CA SER A 387 -20.70 10.38 -3.55
C SER A 387 -19.58 11.39 -3.83
N ILE A 388 -18.46 10.94 -4.43
CA ILE A 388 -17.34 11.81 -4.82
C ILE A 388 -17.77 12.82 -5.90
N THR A 389 -18.64 12.37 -6.80
CA THR A 389 -19.24 13.19 -7.85
C THR A 389 -20.76 13.21 -7.66
N ASP A 390 -21.45 14.10 -8.35
CA ASP A 390 -22.91 14.13 -8.37
C ASP A 390 -23.54 13.00 -9.24
N GLY A 391 -22.68 12.21 -9.91
CA GLY A 391 -23.08 11.10 -10.76
C GLY A 391 -23.71 11.51 -12.09
N LEU A 392 -23.54 12.76 -12.52
CA LEU A 392 -24.06 13.33 -13.76
C LEU A 392 -22.92 13.94 -14.59
N PRO A 393 -22.87 13.69 -15.91
CA PRO A 393 -21.89 14.36 -16.77
C PRO A 393 -21.95 15.88 -16.68
N TYR A 394 -20.80 16.54 -16.55
CA TYR A 394 -20.70 17.99 -16.63
C TYR A 394 -21.16 18.51 -18.00
N ASN A 395 -22.01 19.54 -17.96
CA ASN A 395 -22.42 20.30 -19.12
C ASN A 395 -22.19 21.81 -18.87
N PRO A 396 -21.30 22.46 -19.64
CA PRO A 396 -21.01 23.89 -19.49
C PRO A 396 -22.17 24.83 -19.80
N GLU A 397 -23.27 24.33 -20.39
CA GLU A 397 -24.48 25.12 -20.65
C GLU A 397 -25.32 25.37 -19.38
N HIS A 398 -25.08 24.61 -18.32
CA HIS A 398 -25.75 24.77 -17.03
C HIS A 398 -24.96 25.68 -16.08
N GLY A 399 -25.68 26.42 -15.24
CA GLY A 399 -25.08 27.19 -14.16
C GLY A 399 -24.44 26.30 -13.09
N PRO A 400 -23.57 26.85 -12.22
CA PRO A 400 -23.00 26.09 -11.11
C PRO A 400 -24.09 25.42 -10.26
N TYR A 401 -23.92 24.11 -10.00
CA TYR A 401 -24.87 23.26 -9.25
C TYR A 401 -26.27 23.12 -9.88
N GLU A 402 -26.50 23.62 -11.08
CA GLU A 402 -27.74 23.39 -11.81
C GLU A 402 -27.77 21.97 -12.36
N ILE A 403 -28.87 21.27 -12.13
CA ILE A 403 -29.13 19.94 -12.69
C ILE A 403 -30.13 20.10 -13.84
N ALA A 404 -29.84 19.48 -14.99
CA ALA A 404 -30.72 19.47 -16.13
C ALA A 404 -32.12 18.95 -15.77
N ALA A 405 -33.17 19.47 -16.42
CA ALA A 405 -34.55 19.06 -16.16
C ALA A 405 -34.79 17.56 -16.41
N ASP A 406 -34.06 16.96 -17.35
CA ASP A 406 -34.09 15.51 -17.65
C ASP A 406 -33.19 14.67 -16.72
N ARG A 407 -32.43 15.33 -15.84
CA ARG A 407 -31.46 14.75 -14.90
C ARG A 407 -30.37 13.92 -15.59
N ARG A 408 -29.93 14.32 -16.77
CA ARG A 408 -28.86 13.64 -17.52
C ARG A 408 -27.51 14.34 -17.49
N SER A 409 -27.45 15.58 -16.99
CA SER A 409 -26.23 16.36 -16.84
C SER A 409 -26.38 17.40 -15.74
N SER A 410 -25.26 17.94 -15.28
CA SER A 410 -25.23 19.05 -14.31
C SER A 410 -24.17 20.09 -14.70
N GLY A 411 -24.22 21.26 -14.07
CA GLY A 411 -23.17 22.27 -14.17
C GLY A 411 -22.02 22.09 -13.16
N VAL A 412 -21.96 20.96 -12.44
CA VAL A 412 -20.89 20.64 -11.48
C VAL A 412 -19.68 20.11 -12.25
N LYS A 413 -18.48 20.60 -11.92
CA LYS A 413 -17.22 20.23 -12.61
C LYS A 413 -16.43 19.21 -11.80
N ASP A 414 -17.05 18.08 -11.49
CA ASP A 414 -16.51 17.04 -10.61
C ASP A 414 -16.18 15.73 -11.33
N ASP A 415 -16.54 15.58 -12.62
CA ASP A 415 -16.20 14.38 -13.41
C ASP A 415 -14.72 14.02 -13.31
N MET A 416 -14.47 12.71 -13.26
CA MET A 416 -13.13 12.16 -13.28
C MET A 416 -12.44 12.41 -14.63
N TRP A 417 -11.10 12.45 -14.63
CA TRP A 417 -10.27 12.63 -15.82
C TRP A 417 -9.47 11.39 -16.17
N ALA A 418 -9.34 11.11 -17.47
CA ALA A 418 -8.39 10.15 -18.02
C ALA A 418 -7.12 10.87 -18.49
N PHE A 419 -5.97 10.50 -17.92
CA PHE A 419 -4.66 11.02 -18.30
C PHE A 419 -4.03 10.13 -19.36
N THR A 420 -4.10 10.54 -20.62
CA THR A 420 -3.95 9.65 -21.77
C THR A 420 -2.63 9.84 -22.52
N SER A 421 -1.71 10.66 -22.03
CA SER A 421 -0.39 10.81 -22.66
C SER A 421 0.34 9.48 -22.73
N ARG A 422 0.63 9.02 -23.95
CA ARG A 422 1.05 7.63 -24.21
C ARG A 422 2.43 7.35 -23.62
N ASN A 423 2.52 6.27 -22.85
CA ASN A 423 3.77 5.76 -22.31
C ASN A 423 4.04 4.35 -22.87
N PRO A 424 5.00 4.17 -23.80
CA PRO A 424 5.23 2.86 -24.42
C PRO A 424 5.76 1.81 -23.42
N TYR A 425 6.37 2.22 -22.31
CA TYR A 425 6.74 1.27 -21.25
C TYR A 425 5.50 0.69 -20.56
N LEU A 426 4.47 1.51 -20.34
CA LEU A 426 3.22 1.08 -19.73
C LEU A 426 2.45 0.15 -20.68
N ASP A 427 2.43 0.46 -21.98
CA ASP A 427 1.87 -0.43 -23.02
C ASP A 427 2.56 -1.81 -23.01
N GLN A 428 3.86 -1.86 -22.80
CA GLN A 428 4.62 -3.11 -22.72
C GLN A 428 4.31 -3.91 -21.44
N MET A 429 4.15 -3.23 -20.30
CA MET A 429 3.70 -3.86 -19.06
C MET A 429 2.29 -4.46 -19.25
N ALA A 430 1.38 -3.70 -19.86
CA ALA A 430 0.04 -4.17 -20.19
C ALA A 430 0.06 -5.36 -21.16
N ALA A 431 0.92 -5.34 -22.18
CA ALA A 431 1.06 -6.47 -23.10
C ALA A 431 1.46 -7.76 -22.38
N THR A 432 2.35 -7.66 -21.39
CA THR A 432 2.75 -8.80 -20.55
C THR A 432 1.55 -9.36 -19.80
N MET A 433 0.81 -8.48 -19.12
CA MET A 433 -0.39 -8.85 -18.36
C MET A 433 -1.46 -9.46 -19.26
N PHE A 434 -1.78 -8.85 -20.41
CA PHE A 434 -2.80 -9.34 -21.32
C PHE A 434 -2.50 -10.73 -21.90
N ALA A 435 -1.22 -11.03 -22.16
CA ALA A 435 -0.84 -12.38 -22.57
C ALA A 435 -1.13 -13.40 -21.46
N SER A 436 -0.84 -13.07 -20.20
CA SER A 436 -1.14 -13.93 -19.06
C SER A 436 -2.65 -14.05 -18.83
N ALA A 437 -3.38 -12.92 -18.80
CA ALA A 437 -4.81 -12.86 -18.55
C ALA A 437 -5.61 -13.66 -19.60
N SER A 438 -5.21 -13.64 -20.87
CA SER A 438 -5.88 -14.41 -21.90
C SER A 438 -5.89 -15.92 -21.60
N ARG A 439 -4.81 -16.46 -21.05
CA ARG A 439 -4.75 -17.88 -20.66
C ARG A 439 -5.64 -18.19 -19.47
N ALA A 440 -5.61 -17.33 -18.44
CA ALA A 440 -6.41 -17.54 -17.24
C ALA A 440 -7.92 -17.44 -17.52
N LEU A 441 -8.33 -16.56 -18.43
CA LEU A 441 -9.73 -16.34 -18.81
C LEU A 441 -10.28 -17.37 -19.81
N LYS A 442 -9.42 -18.14 -20.48
CA LYS A 442 -9.86 -19.13 -21.47
C LYS A 442 -10.73 -20.21 -20.83
N GLY A 443 -11.91 -20.45 -21.41
CA GLY A 443 -12.93 -21.35 -20.88
C GLY A 443 -13.79 -20.77 -19.76
N TYR A 444 -13.47 -19.56 -19.28
CA TYR A 444 -14.28 -18.81 -18.32
C TYR A 444 -14.97 -17.62 -19.01
N ASN A 445 -14.20 -16.75 -19.68
CA ASN A 445 -14.67 -15.67 -20.53
C ASN A 445 -13.83 -15.63 -21.82
N ASP A 446 -14.26 -16.39 -22.82
CA ASP A 446 -13.52 -16.57 -24.08
C ASP A 446 -13.43 -15.30 -24.93
N ASP A 447 -14.45 -14.42 -24.90
CA ASP A 447 -14.43 -13.12 -25.60
C ASP A 447 -13.34 -12.21 -25.04
N LEU A 448 -13.32 -12.03 -23.71
CA LEU A 448 -12.33 -11.20 -23.05
C LEU A 448 -10.92 -11.79 -23.19
N SER A 449 -10.81 -13.13 -23.16
CA SER A 449 -9.56 -13.86 -23.42
C SER A 449 -8.98 -13.53 -24.80
N GLU A 450 -9.79 -13.63 -25.86
CA GLU A 450 -9.36 -13.37 -27.24
C GLU A 450 -8.95 -11.91 -27.43
N ARG A 451 -9.76 -10.97 -26.93
CA ARG A 451 -9.47 -9.54 -26.97
C ARG A 451 -8.20 -9.19 -26.23
N ALA A 452 -7.98 -9.73 -25.03
CA ALA A 452 -6.74 -9.54 -24.28
C ALA A 452 -5.52 -10.02 -25.09
N LEU A 453 -5.57 -11.23 -25.67
CA LEU A 453 -4.46 -11.73 -26.49
C LEU A 453 -4.18 -10.85 -27.72
N GLN A 454 -5.23 -10.35 -28.37
CA GLN A 454 -5.10 -9.41 -29.49
C GLN A 454 -4.41 -8.12 -29.05
N GLN A 455 -4.84 -7.52 -27.93
CA GLN A 455 -4.22 -6.30 -27.41
C GLN A 455 -2.76 -6.53 -26.98
N SER A 456 -2.44 -7.70 -26.41
CA SER A 456 -1.07 -8.05 -26.04
C SER A 456 -0.12 -7.99 -27.24
N LYS A 457 -0.47 -8.67 -28.34
CA LYS A 457 0.35 -8.70 -29.57
C LYS A 457 0.49 -7.29 -30.17
N ARG A 458 -0.60 -6.52 -30.20
CA ARG A 458 -0.63 -5.16 -30.76
C ARG A 458 0.24 -4.21 -29.95
N LEU A 459 0.01 -4.11 -28.64
CA LEU A 459 0.73 -3.19 -27.77
C LEU A 459 2.22 -3.52 -27.69
N LEU A 460 2.61 -4.80 -27.69
CA LEU A 460 4.03 -5.16 -27.76
C LEU A 460 4.68 -4.63 -29.05
N LYS A 461 4.03 -4.83 -30.19
CA LYS A 461 4.55 -4.35 -31.48
C LYS A 461 4.68 -2.83 -31.50
N GLU A 462 3.60 -2.11 -31.21
CA GLU A 462 3.58 -0.64 -31.25
C GLU A 462 4.55 -0.02 -30.24
N SER A 463 4.59 -0.53 -29.00
CA SER A 463 5.53 -0.03 -27.99
C SER A 463 6.99 -0.24 -28.38
N THR A 464 7.32 -1.38 -29.00
CA THR A 464 8.67 -1.66 -29.51
C THR A 464 9.07 -0.67 -30.61
N GLU A 465 8.16 -0.37 -31.53
CA GLU A 465 8.37 0.62 -32.60
C GLU A 465 8.56 2.04 -32.04
N LEU A 466 7.72 2.46 -31.08
CA LEU A 466 7.81 3.77 -30.42
C LEU A 466 9.12 3.92 -29.65
N MET A 467 9.52 2.89 -28.92
CA MET A 467 10.76 2.86 -28.14
C MET A 467 12.00 2.92 -29.04
N ALA A 468 12.00 2.22 -30.17
CA ALA A 468 13.08 2.28 -31.15
C ALA A 468 13.22 3.68 -31.78
N ALA A 469 12.13 4.44 -31.86
CA ALA A 469 12.13 5.81 -32.36
C ALA A 469 12.54 6.87 -31.32
N MET A 470 12.67 6.51 -30.04
CA MET A 470 13.10 7.46 -29.00
C MET A 470 14.59 7.80 -29.12
N PRO A 471 14.99 9.06 -28.92
CA PRO A 471 16.40 9.45 -28.92
C PRO A 471 17.20 8.68 -27.86
N GLN A 472 18.29 8.05 -28.29
CA GLN A 472 19.29 7.43 -27.41
C GLN A 472 19.83 8.50 -26.44
N GLY A 473 19.43 8.44 -25.16
CA GLY A 473 19.97 9.34 -24.13
C GLY A 473 18.97 10.08 -23.24
N ARG A 474 17.64 9.82 -23.29
CA ARG A 474 16.75 10.26 -22.20
C ARG A 474 16.96 9.36 -20.96
N PRO A 475 17.46 9.88 -19.84
CA PRO A 475 17.54 9.13 -18.60
C PRO A 475 16.16 9.13 -17.94
N GLY A 476 15.27 8.28 -18.42
CA GLY A 476 14.06 7.89 -17.70
C GLY A 476 14.43 6.79 -16.69
N ARG A 477 13.95 6.91 -15.45
CA ARG A 477 14.12 5.94 -14.35
C ARG A 477 14.06 4.51 -14.89
N GLY A 478 15.21 3.83 -14.90
CA GLY A 478 15.36 2.52 -15.50
C GLY A 478 14.60 1.46 -14.70
N PHE A 479 13.43 1.06 -15.20
CA PHE A 479 12.91 -0.29 -14.97
C PHE A 479 13.40 -1.16 -16.11
N GLY A 480 14.64 -1.63 -15.95
CA GLY A 480 15.29 -2.54 -16.88
C GLY A 480 14.71 -3.95 -16.76
N SER A 481 13.53 -4.16 -17.33
CA SER A 481 13.08 -5.47 -17.81
C SER A 481 12.47 -5.32 -19.20
N GLY A 482 13.29 -4.90 -20.17
CA GLY A 482 12.84 -4.67 -21.54
C GLY A 482 12.33 -5.96 -22.17
N ASN A 483 11.08 -5.94 -22.66
CA ASN A 483 10.44 -6.88 -23.60
C ASN A 483 10.41 -8.39 -23.22
N PHE A 484 11.31 -8.91 -22.40
CA PHE A 484 11.47 -10.34 -22.20
C PHE A 484 10.33 -10.96 -21.38
N ALA A 485 9.81 -10.26 -20.36
CA ALA A 485 8.63 -10.75 -19.62
C ALA A 485 7.42 -10.88 -20.56
N THR A 486 7.20 -9.90 -21.44
CA THR A 486 6.14 -9.95 -22.45
C THR A 486 6.34 -11.12 -23.41
N ASN A 487 7.55 -11.29 -23.93
CA ASN A 487 7.90 -12.40 -24.82
C ASN A 487 7.69 -13.76 -24.16
N LEU A 488 8.07 -13.92 -22.89
CA LEU A 488 7.81 -15.16 -22.14
C LEU A 488 6.31 -15.42 -22.07
N GLN A 489 5.51 -14.43 -21.67
CA GLN A 489 4.08 -14.61 -21.53
C GLN A 489 3.39 -14.88 -22.87
N LEU A 490 3.79 -14.20 -23.95
CA LEU A 490 3.28 -14.48 -25.29
C LEU A 490 3.67 -15.88 -25.78
N TYR A 491 4.92 -16.31 -25.55
CA TYR A 491 5.34 -17.67 -25.86
C TYR A 491 4.48 -18.70 -25.13
N ILE A 492 4.23 -18.52 -23.83
CA ILE A 492 3.37 -19.43 -23.05
C ILE A 492 1.93 -19.43 -23.59
N SER A 493 1.42 -18.29 -24.05
CA SER A 493 0.05 -18.17 -24.57
C SER A 493 -0.14 -18.68 -25.99
N THR A 494 0.89 -18.63 -26.84
CA THR A 494 0.75 -18.91 -28.28
C THR A 494 1.60 -20.06 -28.80
N GLY A 495 2.68 -20.41 -28.09
CA GLY A 495 3.68 -21.38 -28.55
C GLY A 495 4.56 -20.87 -29.71
N GLU A 496 4.45 -19.61 -30.10
CA GLU A 496 5.20 -19.04 -31.23
C GLU A 496 6.68 -18.85 -30.87
N GLN A 497 7.56 -19.55 -31.60
CA GLN A 497 9.00 -19.58 -31.35
C GLN A 497 9.72 -18.22 -31.37
N PRO A 498 9.36 -17.23 -32.23
CA PRO A 498 10.02 -15.93 -32.21
C PRO A 498 9.97 -15.21 -30.86
N TYR A 499 8.91 -15.42 -30.08
CA TYR A 499 8.82 -14.87 -28.72
C TYR A 499 9.82 -15.55 -27.78
N LEU A 500 9.95 -16.88 -27.85
CA LEU A 500 10.94 -17.60 -27.04
C LEU A 500 12.38 -17.16 -27.36
N GLU A 501 12.72 -17.03 -28.63
CA GLU A 501 14.03 -16.57 -29.09
C GLU A 501 14.35 -15.18 -28.51
N LYS A 502 13.40 -14.24 -28.60
CA LYS A 502 13.56 -12.89 -28.06
C LYS A 502 13.63 -12.86 -26.53
N PHE A 503 12.84 -13.69 -25.84
CA PHE A 503 12.94 -13.84 -24.40
C PHE A 503 14.36 -14.26 -23.99
N GLN A 504 14.89 -15.31 -24.59
CA GLN A 504 16.22 -15.82 -24.24
C GLN A 504 17.33 -14.82 -24.61
N GLU A 505 17.24 -14.14 -25.74
CA GLU A 505 18.20 -13.10 -26.16
C GLU A 505 18.30 -11.98 -25.12
N GLN A 506 17.17 -11.58 -24.55
CA GLN A 506 17.08 -10.42 -23.65
C GLN A 506 17.29 -10.77 -22.18
N LEU A 507 16.93 -11.98 -21.75
CA LEU A 507 16.98 -12.40 -20.35
C LEU A 507 18.42 -12.42 -19.80
N TRP A 508 19.35 -13.06 -20.52
CA TRP A 508 20.70 -13.29 -19.97
C TRP A 508 21.44 -11.98 -19.69
N PRO A 509 21.47 -10.98 -20.61
CA PRO A 509 22.05 -9.67 -20.31
C PRO A 509 21.31 -8.93 -19.19
N ALA A 510 20.01 -9.16 -18.99
CA ALA A 510 19.26 -8.55 -17.89
C ALA A 510 19.69 -9.13 -16.53
N LEU A 511 19.86 -10.46 -16.44
CA LEU A 511 20.37 -11.13 -15.25
C LEU A 511 21.81 -10.70 -14.92
N GLU A 512 22.68 -10.56 -15.93
CA GLU A 512 24.05 -10.05 -15.74
C GLU A 512 24.09 -8.63 -15.15
N ARG A 513 23.11 -7.78 -15.48
CA ARG A 513 23.02 -6.41 -14.95
C ARG A 513 22.41 -6.34 -13.55
N ASN A 514 21.39 -7.15 -13.29
CA ASN A 514 20.68 -7.17 -12.03
C ASN A 514 19.97 -8.51 -11.84
N VAL A 515 20.58 -9.42 -11.09
CA VAL A 515 19.98 -10.71 -10.74
C VAL A 515 18.72 -10.51 -9.91
N SER A 516 18.81 -9.78 -8.79
CA SER A 516 17.72 -9.64 -7.81
C SER A 516 16.41 -9.15 -8.44
N GLY A 517 16.47 -8.20 -9.37
CA GLY A 517 15.29 -7.64 -10.03
C GLY A 517 14.71 -8.48 -11.17
N ASN A 518 15.46 -9.46 -11.70
CA ASN A 518 15.06 -10.21 -12.90
C ASN A 518 14.89 -11.71 -12.66
N ILE A 519 15.40 -12.25 -11.55
CA ILE A 519 15.43 -13.69 -11.28
C ILE A 519 14.04 -14.32 -11.20
N LEU A 520 13.04 -13.60 -10.66
CA LEU A 520 11.67 -14.13 -10.57
C LEU A 520 11.09 -14.49 -11.94
N THR A 521 11.21 -13.60 -12.92
CA THR A 521 10.76 -13.88 -14.30
C THR A 521 11.53 -15.05 -14.91
N ALA A 522 12.82 -15.17 -14.60
CA ALA A 522 13.62 -16.31 -15.05
C ALA A 522 13.14 -17.64 -14.45
N LEU A 523 12.76 -17.65 -13.17
CA LEU A 523 12.20 -18.81 -12.47
C LEU A 523 10.85 -19.21 -13.05
N HIS A 524 9.99 -18.24 -13.39
CA HIS A 524 8.69 -18.49 -14.03
C HIS A 524 8.81 -19.18 -15.40
N ALA A 525 9.95 -19.09 -16.08
CA ALA A 525 10.15 -19.77 -17.36
C ALA A 525 10.48 -21.27 -17.21
N ILE A 526 10.91 -21.73 -16.02
CA ILE A 526 11.36 -23.12 -15.81
C ILE A 526 10.31 -24.17 -16.21
N PRO A 527 9.01 -24.03 -15.88
CA PRO A 527 8.00 -25.02 -16.27
C PRO A 527 7.77 -25.12 -17.79
N HIS A 528 8.25 -24.14 -18.56
CA HIS A 528 7.96 -24.00 -19.99
C HIS A 528 9.17 -24.29 -20.89
N LEU A 529 10.34 -24.50 -20.30
CA LEU A 529 11.61 -24.72 -21.02
C LEU A 529 12.26 -26.04 -20.60
N ASP A 530 13.25 -26.47 -21.37
CA ASP A 530 13.95 -27.72 -21.11
C ASP A 530 14.93 -27.63 -19.92
N ALA A 531 15.48 -28.79 -19.54
CA ALA A 531 16.43 -28.88 -18.44
C ALA A 531 17.71 -28.03 -18.66
N SER A 532 18.11 -27.79 -19.92
CA SER A 532 19.32 -27.02 -20.22
C SER A 532 19.17 -25.54 -19.81
N TYR A 533 17.96 -24.99 -19.91
CA TYR A 533 17.64 -23.67 -19.40
C TYR A 533 17.83 -23.60 -17.87
N LYS A 534 17.30 -24.59 -17.14
CA LYS A 534 17.42 -24.67 -15.68
C LYS A 534 18.89 -24.76 -15.24
N GLU A 535 19.71 -25.54 -15.95
CA GLU A 535 21.16 -25.61 -15.69
C GLU A 535 21.86 -24.27 -15.97
N LYS A 536 21.51 -23.61 -17.08
CA LYS A 536 22.07 -22.30 -17.43
C LYS A 536 21.69 -21.19 -16.43
N LEU A 537 20.52 -21.29 -15.79
CA LEU A 537 20.06 -20.33 -14.79
C LEU A 537 20.73 -20.52 -13.42
N ARG A 538 21.23 -21.73 -13.12
CA ARG A 538 21.79 -22.10 -11.81
C ARG A 538 22.86 -21.13 -11.26
N PRO A 539 23.85 -20.63 -12.05
CA PRO A 539 24.84 -19.67 -11.55
C PRO A 539 24.23 -18.35 -11.06
N TYR A 540 23.14 -17.89 -11.67
CA TYR A 540 22.45 -16.67 -11.22
C TYR A 540 21.69 -16.89 -9.92
N VAL A 541 21.17 -18.11 -9.69
CA VAL A 541 20.57 -18.47 -8.40
C VAL A 541 21.62 -18.51 -7.29
N MET A 542 22.85 -18.94 -7.59
CA MET A 542 23.96 -18.86 -6.64
C MET A 542 24.32 -17.40 -6.31
N GLN A 543 24.35 -16.50 -7.30
CA GLN A 543 24.53 -15.06 -7.04
C GLN A 543 23.38 -14.47 -6.21
N TYR A 544 22.15 -14.92 -6.45
CA TYR A 544 21.01 -14.51 -5.62
C TYR A 544 21.14 -15.01 -4.18
N LYS A 545 21.67 -16.22 -3.97
CA LYS A 545 22.02 -16.71 -2.62
C LYS A 545 23.03 -15.81 -1.92
N GLU A 546 24.08 -15.38 -2.60
CA GLU A 546 25.08 -14.48 -2.01
C GLU A 546 24.45 -13.16 -1.55
N TYR A 547 23.51 -12.62 -2.33
CA TYR A 547 22.72 -11.46 -1.93
C TYR A 547 21.91 -11.73 -0.65
N ILE A 548 21.21 -12.87 -0.58
CA ILE A 548 20.44 -13.26 0.61
C ILE A 548 21.34 -13.38 1.85
N ASP A 549 22.49 -14.06 1.72
CA ASP A 549 23.43 -14.26 2.82
C ASP A 549 24.05 -12.94 3.30
N GLN A 550 24.14 -11.93 2.44
CA GLN A 550 24.62 -10.59 2.79
C GLN A 550 23.60 -9.82 3.65
N LEU A 551 22.29 -9.99 3.43
CA LEU A 551 21.25 -9.29 4.19
C LEU A 551 21.33 -9.58 5.70
N GLU A 552 21.74 -10.79 6.11
CA GLU A 552 21.94 -11.15 7.52
C GLU A 552 23.01 -10.31 8.23
N LYS A 553 23.97 -9.81 7.46
CA LYS A 553 25.06 -8.95 7.94
C LYS A 553 24.67 -7.49 7.91
N ASP A 554 23.84 -7.10 6.95
CA ASP A 554 23.45 -5.72 6.73
C ASP A 554 22.38 -5.25 7.74
N ASN A 555 21.53 -6.15 8.22
CA ASN A 555 20.50 -5.84 9.21
C ASN A 555 20.09 -7.06 10.06
N PRO A 556 19.53 -6.85 11.28
CA PRO A 556 19.25 -7.94 12.21
C PRO A 556 18.14 -8.90 11.76
N TYR A 557 17.34 -8.52 10.76
CA TYR A 557 16.17 -9.24 10.29
C TYR A 557 16.42 -10.10 9.05
N GLY A 558 17.53 -9.89 8.33
CA GLY A 558 17.89 -10.70 7.16
C GLY A 558 16.99 -10.50 5.96
N VAL A 559 16.39 -9.31 5.82
CA VAL A 559 15.44 -8.96 4.73
C VAL A 559 15.83 -7.61 4.10
N PRO A 560 15.37 -7.29 2.87
CA PRO A 560 15.75 -6.04 2.21
C PRO A 560 14.93 -4.84 2.72
N ILE A 561 15.34 -4.27 3.86
CA ILE A 561 14.67 -3.13 4.49
C ILE A 561 14.88 -1.87 3.65
N GLY A 562 13.78 -1.24 3.21
CA GLY A 562 13.81 0.00 2.45
C GLY A 562 14.07 1.23 3.33
N LEU A 563 14.82 2.21 2.78
CA LEU A 563 15.16 3.48 3.45
C LEU A 563 14.55 4.71 2.76
N GLY A 564 13.58 4.49 1.87
CA GLY A 564 12.90 5.55 1.12
C GLY A 564 11.78 6.22 1.92
N ASN A 565 11.08 7.16 1.26
CA ASN A 565 9.91 7.84 1.83
C ASN A 565 8.62 7.00 1.78
N TRP A 566 8.69 5.78 1.23
CA TRP A 566 7.65 4.75 1.29
C TRP A 566 8.25 3.52 1.98
N ALA A 567 7.56 2.99 2.99
CA ALA A 567 8.17 2.11 4.00
C ALA A 567 8.54 0.67 3.53
N GLY A 568 8.29 0.33 2.26
CA GLY A 568 9.04 -0.73 1.55
C GLY A 568 8.56 -2.18 1.67
N SER A 569 7.43 -2.48 2.32
CA SER A 569 6.90 -3.86 2.46
C SER A 569 6.60 -4.53 1.12
N GLY A 570 6.29 -3.77 0.07
CA GLY A 570 6.18 -4.33 -1.29
C GLY A 570 7.47 -5.03 -1.76
N ALA A 571 8.64 -4.47 -1.42
CA ALA A 571 9.93 -5.11 -1.73
C ALA A 571 10.15 -6.38 -0.88
N ILE A 572 9.72 -6.36 0.38
CA ILE A 572 9.78 -7.52 1.29
C ILE A 572 8.91 -8.66 0.77
N VAL A 573 7.68 -8.36 0.35
CA VAL A 573 6.75 -9.33 -0.24
C VAL A 573 7.28 -9.89 -1.56
N SER A 574 7.78 -9.04 -2.47
CA SER A 574 8.38 -9.48 -3.74
C SER A 574 9.62 -10.37 -3.52
N PHE A 575 10.46 -10.02 -2.54
CA PHE A 575 11.58 -10.84 -2.10
C PHE A 575 11.11 -12.21 -1.59
N GLY A 576 10.06 -12.25 -0.75
CA GLY A 576 9.45 -13.48 -0.26
C GLY A 576 8.90 -14.37 -1.37
N THR A 577 8.17 -13.81 -2.33
CA THR A 577 7.68 -14.56 -3.50
C THR A 577 8.85 -15.18 -4.26
N THR A 578 9.90 -14.40 -4.49
CA THR A 578 11.11 -14.86 -5.19
C THR A 578 11.80 -15.99 -4.43
N LEU A 579 11.91 -15.91 -3.11
CA LEU A 579 12.45 -16.98 -2.27
C LEU A 579 11.64 -18.27 -2.39
N CYS A 580 10.30 -18.20 -2.36
CA CYS A 580 9.44 -19.36 -2.47
C CYS A 580 9.64 -20.08 -3.81
N PHE A 581 9.67 -19.34 -4.93
CA PHE A 581 9.93 -19.93 -6.25
C PHE A 581 11.38 -20.42 -6.41
N ALA A 582 12.36 -19.70 -5.87
CA ALA A 582 13.76 -20.09 -5.96
C ALA A 582 14.02 -21.39 -5.16
N ASN A 583 13.46 -21.51 -3.95
CA ASN A 583 13.49 -22.75 -3.16
C ASN A 583 12.77 -23.89 -3.89
N ARG A 584 11.58 -23.64 -4.45
CA ARG A 584 10.83 -24.65 -5.21
C ARG A 584 11.64 -25.28 -6.35
N TYR A 585 12.42 -24.48 -7.07
CA TYR A 585 13.19 -24.96 -8.22
C TYR A 585 14.64 -25.34 -7.90
N TYR A 586 15.25 -24.75 -6.88
CA TYR A 586 16.64 -24.97 -6.46
C TYR A 586 16.75 -25.12 -4.93
N PRO A 587 16.10 -26.14 -4.33
CA PRO A 587 16.10 -26.31 -2.86
C PRO A 587 17.48 -26.68 -2.30
N ASP A 588 18.39 -27.14 -3.15
CA ASP A 588 19.79 -27.41 -2.81
C ASP A 588 20.65 -26.14 -2.72
N ILE A 589 20.15 -25.00 -3.22
CA ILE A 589 20.80 -23.70 -3.13
C ILE A 589 20.07 -22.80 -2.14
N ILE A 590 18.74 -22.65 -2.28
CA ILE A 590 17.96 -21.70 -1.50
C ILE A 590 17.17 -22.44 -0.42
N ASP A 591 17.48 -22.15 0.83
CA ASP A 591 16.81 -22.71 2.00
C ASP A 591 15.45 -22.02 2.24
N SER A 592 14.43 -22.78 2.64
CA SER A 592 13.09 -22.28 2.95
C SER A 592 13.08 -21.34 4.17
N ASN A 593 14.08 -21.44 5.04
CA ASN A 593 14.27 -20.59 6.22
C ASN A 593 14.31 -19.09 5.91
N HIS A 594 14.73 -18.71 4.70
CA HIS A 594 14.71 -17.30 4.29
C HIS A 594 13.29 -16.75 4.11
N ALA A 595 12.33 -17.58 3.66
CA ALA A 595 10.95 -17.12 3.48
C ALA A 595 10.24 -16.91 4.83
N PHE A 596 10.58 -17.69 5.87
CA PHE A 596 10.06 -17.46 7.22
C PHE A 596 10.47 -16.10 7.81
N LYS A 597 11.63 -15.55 7.41
CA LYS A 597 12.05 -14.20 7.84
C LYS A 597 11.13 -13.12 7.25
N VAL A 598 10.66 -13.31 6.03
CA VAL A 598 9.68 -12.42 5.38
C VAL A 598 8.34 -12.44 6.12
N THR A 599 7.82 -13.61 6.46
CA THR A 599 6.58 -13.70 7.25
C THR A 599 6.77 -13.14 8.66
N ASN A 600 7.90 -13.41 9.30
CA ASN A 600 8.20 -12.86 10.62
C ASN A 600 8.23 -11.33 10.57
N TRP A 601 8.85 -10.72 9.55
CA TRP A 601 8.81 -9.28 9.33
C TRP A 601 7.38 -8.76 9.20
N LEU A 602 6.59 -9.30 8.26
CA LEU A 602 5.22 -8.84 8.01
C LEU A 602 4.31 -9.02 9.24
N PHE A 603 4.58 -10.01 10.07
CA PHE A 603 3.76 -10.36 11.22
C PHE A 603 4.27 -9.80 12.55
N GLY A 604 5.28 -8.94 12.59
CA GLY A 604 5.63 -8.16 13.78
C GLY A 604 7.09 -8.20 14.22
N CYS A 605 7.92 -9.06 13.64
CA CYS A 605 9.35 -9.12 13.92
C CYS A 605 10.11 -8.12 13.02
N HIS A 606 9.98 -6.84 13.34
CA HIS A 606 10.58 -5.69 12.66
C HIS A 606 10.91 -4.58 13.69
N PRO A 607 11.62 -3.49 13.30
CA PRO A 607 11.98 -2.41 14.21
C PRO A 607 10.76 -1.70 14.83
N TYR A 608 11.04 -0.89 15.85
CA TYR A 608 10.14 0.10 16.47
C TYR A 608 8.97 -0.45 17.31
N HIS A 609 8.23 -1.45 16.82
CA HIS A 609 7.11 -2.07 17.52
C HIS A 609 6.97 -3.57 17.15
N ASN A 610 6.01 -4.24 17.81
CA ASN A 610 5.65 -5.63 17.53
C ASN A 610 4.12 -5.80 17.34
N TYR A 611 3.60 -5.27 16.24
CA TYR A 611 2.27 -5.64 15.73
C TYR A 611 2.37 -6.03 14.27
N SER A 612 1.42 -6.82 13.77
CA SER A 612 1.46 -7.23 12.36
C SER A 612 1.14 -6.06 11.44
N LEU A 613 1.98 -5.88 10.41
CA LEU A 613 1.75 -4.97 9.29
C LEU A 613 0.63 -5.43 8.36
N VAL A 614 0.13 -6.66 8.54
CA VAL A 614 -1.00 -7.20 7.81
C VAL A 614 -2.18 -7.39 8.76
N ALA A 615 -3.35 -6.89 8.39
CA ALA A 615 -4.60 -7.15 9.09
C ALA A 615 -5.14 -8.56 8.77
N THR A 616 -4.29 -9.58 8.97
CA THR A 616 -4.53 -10.97 8.58
C THR A 616 -5.28 -11.77 9.64
N VAL A 617 -5.93 -12.86 9.24
CA VAL A 617 -6.52 -13.83 10.17
C VAL A 617 -5.41 -14.54 10.93
N GLY A 618 -5.53 -14.58 12.26
CA GLY A 618 -4.58 -15.25 13.15
C GLY A 618 -3.55 -14.32 13.79
N ALA A 619 -3.39 -13.08 13.32
CA ALA A 619 -2.57 -12.11 14.03
C ALA A 619 -3.22 -11.73 15.37
N THR A 620 -2.53 -11.98 16.48
CA THR A 620 -3.01 -11.62 17.82
C THR A 620 -3.13 -10.10 17.98
N ARG A 621 -2.20 -9.35 17.39
CA ARG A 621 -2.22 -7.89 17.34
C ARG A 621 -1.88 -7.38 15.93
N PRO A 622 -2.87 -7.26 15.04
CA PRO A 622 -2.69 -6.52 13.79
C PRO A 622 -2.66 -5.01 14.06
N LYS A 623 -2.20 -4.24 13.08
CA LYS A 623 -2.36 -2.78 13.07
C LYS A 623 -3.80 -2.37 13.35
N ALA A 624 -3.99 -1.39 14.22
CA ALA A 624 -5.29 -0.86 14.60
C ALA A 624 -5.84 0.15 13.58
N VAL A 625 -4.97 0.79 12.79
CA VAL A 625 -5.37 1.77 11.78
C VAL A 625 -4.53 1.68 10.51
N PHE A 626 -5.15 1.99 9.37
CA PHE A 626 -4.50 2.09 8.06
C PHE A 626 -4.93 3.38 7.35
N TYR A 627 -4.09 3.86 6.43
CA TYR A 627 -4.51 4.84 5.45
C TYR A 627 -5.28 4.08 4.36
N GLY A 628 -6.59 4.28 4.32
CA GLY A 628 -7.50 3.62 3.38
C GLY A 628 -8.80 4.43 3.27
N ASN A 629 -9.76 3.94 2.50
CA ASN A 629 -11.02 4.66 2.21
C ASN A 629 -11.86 4.96 3.47
N ASN A 630 -11.65 4.18 4.56
CA ASN A 630 -12.31 4.36 5.85
C ASN A 630 -11.40 4.97 6.94
N ARG A 631 -10.28 5.63 6.58
CA ARG A 631 -9.32 6.19 7.56
C ARG A 631 -9.92 7.19 8.56
N ALA A 632 -11.01 7.87 8.20
CA ALA A 632 -11.76 8.73 9.12
C ALA A 632 -12.38 7.97 10.31
N ASP A 633 -12.58 6.67 10.19
CA ASP A 633 -13.14 5.83 11.26
C ASP A 633 -12.11 5.47 12.34
N PHE A 634 -10.83 5.83 12.15
CA PHE A 634 -9.70 5.39 12.98
C PHE A 634 -9.69 3.85 13.13
N SER A 635 -9.84 3.16 12.00
CA SER A 635 -9.93 1.71 11.92
C SER A 635 -9.23 1.21 10.64
N PHE A 636 -9.52 -0.04 10.24
CA PHE A 636 -8.94 -0.69 9.08
C PHE A 636 -9.95 -1.57 8.35
N ILE A 637 -9.66 -1.85 7.07
CA ILE A 637 -10.33 -2.90 6.31
C ILE A 637 -9.58 -4.22 6.55
N PRO A 638 -10.23 -5.29 7.04
CA PRO A 638 -9.56 -6.57 7.23
C PRO A 638 -8.84 -7.04 5.96
N GLY A 639 -7.66 -7.64 6.10
CA GLY A 639 -6.83 -8.07 4.99
C GLY A 639 -5.89 -6.99 4.43
N ASN A 640 -5.88 -5.79 5.01
CA ASN A 640 -4.99 -4.72 4.58
C ASN A 640 -3.50 -5.00 4.85
N VAL A 641 -2.59 -4.55 3.99
CA VAL A 641 -1.14 -4.67 4.11
C VAL A 641 -0.52 -3.28 4.16
N ALA A 642 0.20 -2.96 5.24
CA ALA A 642 0.79 -1.65 5.42
C ALA A 642 2.08 -1.51 4.60
N PRO A 643 2.46 -0.29 4.19
CA PRO A 643 3.73 -0.02 3.55
C PRO A 643 4.92 -0.45 4.41
N GLY A 644 4.82 -0.45 5.74
CA GLY A 644 5.83 -0.99 6.64
C GLY A 644 6.40 0.04 7.61
N ILE A 645 7.65 -0.16 8.02
CA ILE A 645 8.33 0.72 8.97
C ILE A 645 9.14 1.77 8.22
N LEU A 646 8.74 3.04 8.34
CA LEU A 646 9.32 4.13 7.57
C LEU A 646 10.64 4.59 8.19
N PHE A 647 11.67 4.73 7.36
CA PHE A 647 12.94 5.28 7.80
C PHE A 647 12.91 6.82 7.76
N ARG A 648 13.19 7.44 8.90
CA ARG A 648 13.33 8.88 9.09
C ARG A 648 14.80 9.18 9.32
N GLN A 649 15.34 9.99 8.42
CA GLN A 649 16.73 10.40 8.52
C GLN A 649 16.99 11.17 9.83
N PRO A 650 18.17 11.01 10.45
CA PRO A 650 19.30 10.23 9.93
C PRO A 650 19.29 8.74 10.29
N ASP A 651 18.49 8.28 11.27
CA ASP A 651 18.69 6.96 11.88
C ASP A 651 17.46 6.37 12.62
N HIS A 652 16.23 6.82 12.33
CA HIS A 652 15.04 6.42 13.11
C HIS A 652 13.98 5.72 12.26
N PHE A 653 13.61 4.51 12.66
CA PHE A 653 12.43 3.81 12.11
C PHE A 653 11.18 4.20 12.89
N GLU A 654 10.08 4.51 12.19
CA GLU A 654 8.77 4.80 12.77
C GLU A 654 7.62 4.12 12.02
N ASN A 655 6.55 3.80 12.74
CA ASN A 655 5.24 3.42 12.19
C ASN A 655 4.17 3.66 13.26
N TYR A 656 3.19 4.52 12.98
CA TYR A 656 2.13 4.82 13.96
C TYR A 656 0.91 3.93 13.78
N ASP A 657 0.34 3.49 14.92
CA ASP A 657 -0.83 2.60 14.98
C ASP A 657 -2.12 3.30 15.45
N ASP A 658 -2.05 4.61 15.69
CA ASP A 658 -3.13 5.43 16.24
C ASP A 658 -3.45 6.66 15.38
N TRP A 659 -2.71 6.84 14.28
CA TRP A 659 -2.89 7.94 13.33
C TRP A 659 -2.88 7.45 11.88
N PRO A 660 -4.06 7.31 11.23
CA PRO A 660 -4.16 6.70 9.91
C PRO A 660 -3.77 7.63 8.76
N PHE A 661 -3.51 8.91 9.00
CA PHE A 661 -3.29 9.90 7.92
C PHE A 661 -1.84 10.02 7.45
N LEU A 662 -0.96 9.10 7.87
CA LEU A 662 0.42 9.01 7.39
C LEU A 662 0.52 7.91 6.32
N TRP A 663 0.17 8.28 5.09
CA TRP A 663 0.08 7.40 3.93
C TRP A 663 1.34 6.55 3.71
N GLY A 664 2.54 7.14 3.65
CA GLY A 664 3.80 6.44 3.35
C GLY A 664 4.21 5.29 4.29
N GLN A 665 3.51 5.12 5.42
CA GLN A 665 3.71 4.01 6.36
C GLN A 665 2.44 3.23 6.71
N ASN A 666 1.25 3.73 6.34
CA ASN A 666 -0.03 3.12 6.70
C ASN A 666 -0.94 2.81 5.50
N GLU A 667 -0.61 3.22 4.28
CA GLU A 667 -1.45 3.07 3.09
C GLU A 667 -1.49 1.67 2.49
N GLY A 668 -2.68 1.07 2.54
CA GLY A 668 -2.97 -0.13 1.78
C GLY A 668 -3.14 0.19 0.31
N THR A 669 -2.40 -0.50 -0.56
CA THR A 669 -2.56 -0.38 -2.01
C THR A 669 -3.02 -1.71 -2.60
N ILE A 670 -3.90 -1.72 -3.59
CA ILE A 670 -4.37 -2.95 -4.24
C ILE A 670 -3.18 -3.72 -4.83
N GLY A 671 -2.19 -3.01 -5.39
CA GLY A 671 -0.94 -3.61 -5.85
C GLY A 671 -0.17 -4.32 -4.74
N GLY A 672 -0.03 -3.69 -3.57
CA GLY A 672 0.65 -4.27 -2.41
C GLY A 672 -0.11 -5.46 -1.80
N ASN A 673 -1.42 -5.35 -1.67
CA ASN A 673 -2.28 -6.39 -1.11
C ASN A 673 -2.36 -7.63 -2.02
N THR A 674 -2.42 -7.44 -3.33
CA THR A 674 -2.41 -8.56 -4.28
C THR A 674 -1.03 -9.17 -4.44
N ALA A 675 0.05 -8.40 -4.26
CA ALA A 675 1.40 -8.95 -4.14
C ALA A 675 1.52 -9.84 -2.89
N TYR A 676 0.90 -9.43 -1.77
CA TYR A 676 0.83 -10.26 -0.57
C TYR A 676 -0.01 -11.52 -0.79
N LEU A 677 -1.09 -11.45 -1.57
CA LEU A 677 -1.90 -12.62 -1.92
C LEU A 677 -1.07 -13.69 -2.63
N ILE A 678 -0.32 -13.33 -3.69
CA ILE A 678 0.54 -14.29 -4.40
C ILE A 678 1.66 -14.82 -3.50
N PHE A 679 2.29 -13.95 -2.69
CA PHE A 679 3.30 -14.38 -1.72
C PHE A 679 2.72 -15.38 -0.71
N GLY A 680 1.56 -15.08 -0.13
CA GLY A 680 0.90 -15.95 0.84
C GLY A 680 0.56 -17.32 0.27
N TRP A 681 0.12 -17.40 -0.99
CA TRP A 681 -0.07 -18.69 -1.66
C TRP A 681 1.24 -19.43 -1.93
N ALA A 682 2.26 -18.74 -2.45
CA ALA A 682 3.57 -19.34 -2.69
C ALA A 682 4.21 -19.87 -1.40
N PHE A 683 4.09 -19.12 -0.31
CA PHE A 683 4.57 -19.48 1.00
C PHE A 683 3.81 -20.68 1.58
N LYS A 684 2.48 -20.65 1.58
CA LYS A 684 1.64 -21.79 2.03
C LYS A 684 2.00 -23.08 1.28
N TYR A 685 2.25 -23.01 -0.03
CA TYR A 685 2.63 -24.17 -0.84
C TYR A 685 4.07 -24.64 -0.58
N MET A 686 4.96 -23.75 -0.13
CA MET A 686 6.34 -24.10 0.19
C MET A 686 6.43 -24.82 1.55
N VAL A 687 5.57 -24.47 2.52
CA VAL A 687 5.61 -24.99 3.89
C VAL A 687 4.69 -26.19 4.14
N ASN A 688 3.77 -26.47 3.22
CA ASN A 688 2.92 -27.66 3.19
C ASN A 688 3.48 -28.69 2.20
#